data_AF-T0RGQ0-F1
#
_entry.id   AF-T0RGQ0-F1
#
_cell.length_a   1.000
_cell.length_b   1.000
_cell.length_c   1.000
_cell.angle_alpha   90.00
_cell.angle_beta   90.00
_cell.angle_gamma   90.00
#
_symmetry.space_group_name_H-M   'P 1'
#
loop_
_entity.id
_entity.type
_entity.pdbx_description
1 polymer ?
#
loop_
_entity_poly.entity_id
_entity_poly.type
_entity_poly.pdbx_seq_one_letter_code
_entity_poly.pdbx_strand_id
1 'polypeptide(L)'
;MDDFFFEKEAECCFDRDGDNPSDLERLHVEEDMAEIPRADWLLKTGLKQQKISVLASIPTILAANNSKENLTLLLDDIKIIWKRNETENDMDMLVEILNCLMHLAGGTCDGKLIAYPLPTLHDEYDELISSYHRQKQAATFLLSDDQVTKQLLPMVLDFVNDIQQKDVAEVASRCIAALVPRLSGSVKKTQIIRIGIEKGDVSQAAGSRLICCWVLGVLTASTLLSEADIESLFFQKMMGLCQDTDTDVRTCMCMQLDALARAVSTTKACADLLPELLELLQDEEEQVKSMAFRTLVSLYDFYPKKERESQILPVLLDVIAHTPSYLIGPLATSFGRLVFKLFTLNDFGAESSSVLLTAFNRLGRHAENEVRLACAYNFPAVVLSFGANQYSAQLDELLQALTQDKAESVRITAVAGLHEIAHLLGQQRALRYIKAMSLTTLRDESAVVQGYMIARLPDVMPYFCTSVDDDQRMAYLETVLKHILQHHTVLAAGKWRDQLRVVSALEKLHPFLSPIQLFERIFPLLFEMMNAVRGSVYGVSDDVGLVGRATGPARSRAHPCDPSPREQSPDQPLQHTRAPTKGVRPGQELLAAIALPRRVRLCCWLLQPQVHSTRLCRARTRPPRRPRTERAHQGSVPALGVEELLGSEYARRREAPHAHSHRA
;
A
#
# COMPACT_ATOMS: atom_id res chain seq x y z
N MET A 1 -27.87 -18.77 8.75
CA MET A 1 -28.94 -17.82 9.13
C MET A 1 -28.69 -16.60 8.26
N ASP A 2 -28.64 -16.84 6.95
CA ASP A 2 -27.94 -15.98 5.97
C ASP A 2 -28.69 -15.92 4.63
N ASP A 3 -29.96 -16.35 4.60
CA ASP A 3 -30.83 -16.24 3.43
C ASP A 3 -31.79 -15.03 3.53
N PHE A 4 -31.71 -14.24 4.61
CA PHE A 4 -32.66 -13.15 4.89
C PHE A 4 -32.15 -11.76 4.47
N PHE A 5 -30.95 -11.66 3.89
CA PHE A 5 -30.36 -10.38 3.48
C PHE A 5 -30.48 -10.08 1.98
N PHE A 6 -30.70 -11.08 1.12
CA PHE A 6 -30.86 -10.87 -0.32
C PHE A 6 -32.29 -10.53 -0.77
N GLU A 7 -33.32 -10.83 0.03
CA GLU A 7 -34.69 -10.46 -0.32
C GLU A 7 -34.99 -8.97 -0.07
N LYS A 8 -34.26 -8.31 0.84
CA LYS A 8 -34.57 -6.93 1.22
C LYS A 8 -33.99 -5.86 0.28
N GLU A 9 -32.96 -6.19 -0.49
CA GLU A 9 -32.45 -5.30 -1.56
C GLU A 9 -33.28 -5.38 -2.84
N ALA A 10 -34.04 -6.47 -3.04
CA ALA A 10 -34.98 -6.59 -4.16
C ALA A 10 -36.31 -5.86 -3.88
N GLU A 11 -36.70 -5.67 -2.62
CA GLU A 11 -37.97 -5.04 -2.24
C GLU A 11 -37.94 -3.49 -2.27
N CYS A 12 -36.77 -2.85 -2.33
CA CYS A 12 -36.67 -1.39 -2.47
C CYS A 12 -36.59 -0.91 -3.94
N CYS A 13 -36.54 -1.81 -4.92
CA CYS A 13 -36.55 -1.45 -6.35
C CYS A 13 -37.96 -1.30 -6.94
N PHE A 14 -38.99 -1.61 -6.17
CA PHE A 14 -40.38 -1.45 -6.57
C PHE A 14 -41.10 -0.58 -5.54
N ASP A 15 -40.71 0.70 -5.47
CA ASP A 15 -41.68 1.69 -5.03
C ASP A 15 -42.88 1.56 -5.95
N ARG A 16 -43.98 1.18 -5.32
CA ARG A 16 -45.19 0.64 -5.93
C ARG A 16 -46.04 1.78 -6.47
N ASP A 17 -45.46 2.59 -7.35
CA ASP A 17 -46.12 3.67 -8.06
C ASP A 17 -45.85 3.55 -9.57
N GLY A 18 -46.71 2.78 -10.24
CA GLY A 18 -46.95 2.90 -11.68
C GLY A 18 -46.32 1.84 -12.57
N ASP A 19 -46.99 0.69 -12.73
CA ASP A 19 -46.87 -0.14 -13.93
C ASP A 19 -47.31 0.69 -15.15
N ASN A 20 -46.37 1.42 -15.76
CA ASN A 20 -46.59 2.13 -17.01
C ASN A 20 -46.07 1.24 -18.16
N PRO A 21 -46.90 0.89 -19.16
CA PRO A 21 -46.50 0.02 -20.28
C PRO A 21 -45.21 0.47 -21.01
N SER A 22 -44.88 1.75 -20.92
CA SER A 22 -43.66 2.33 -21.50
C SER A 22 -42.35 1.85 -20.84
N ASP A 23 -42.37 1.44 -19.58
CA ASP A 23 -41.14 1.02 -18.88
C ASP A 23 -40.75 -0.42 -19.21
N LEU A 24 -41.73 -1.28 -19.51
CA LEU A 24 -41.51 -2.61 -20.08
C LEU A 24 -40.93 -2.53 -21.51
N GLU A 25 -41.34 -1.56 -22.31
CA GLU A 25 -40.76 -1.31 -23.64
C GLU A 25 -39.30 -0.81 -23.55
N ARG A 26 -38.97 -0.01 -22.54
CA ARG A 26 -37.59 0.45 -22.28
C ARG A 26 -36.64 -0.66 -21.81
N LEU A 27 -37.18 -1.77 -21.31
CA LEU A 27 -36.40 -2.95 -20.91
C LEU A 27 -36.00 -3.84 -22.10
N HIS A 28 -36.63 -3.67 -23.28
CA HIS A 28 -36.37 -4.51 -24.44
C HIS A 28 -35.19 -3.98 -25.26
N VAL A 29 -34.02 -4.61 -25.12
CA VAL A 29 -32.82 -4.37 -25.95
C VAL A 29 -32.69 -5.51 -26.95
N GLU A 30 -32.53 -5.23 -28.24
CA GLU A 30 -32.23 -6.27 -29.23
C GLU A 30 -30.90 -6.98 -28.90
N GLU A 31 -30.93 -8.31 -28.79
CA GLU A 31 -29.78 -9.14 -28.36
C GLU A 31 -28.60 -9.10 -29.36
N ASP A 32 -28.86 -8.81 -30.63
CA ASP A 32 -27.85 -8.80 -31.71
C ASP A 32 -27.24 -7.41 -31.98
N MET A 33 -27.61 -6.40 -31.21
CA MET A 33 -27.13 -5.02 -31.42
C MET A 33 -25.63 -4.88 -31.09
N ALA A 34 -24.87 -4.28 -32.00
CA ALA A 34 -23.44 -4.00 -31.78
C ALA A 34 -23.22 -3.07 -30.57
N GLU A 35 -22.04 -3.15 -29.93
CA GLU A 35 -21.77 -2.52 -28.64
C GLU A 35 -21.98 -0.99 -28.64
N ILE A 36 -21.49 -0.28 -29.67
CA ILE A 36 -21.61 1.18 -29.75
C ILE A 36 -23.07 1.62 -29.95
N PRO A 37 -23.83 1.11 -30.94
CA PRO A 37 -25.26 1.40 -31.06
C PRO A 37 -26.09 1.02 -29.82
N ARG A 38 -25.74 -0.11 -29.17
CA ARG A 38 -26.41 -0.53 -27.93
C ARG A 38 -26.17 0.46 -26.80
N ALA A 39 -24.94 0.93 -26.63
CA ALA A 39 -24.60 1.93 -25.63
C ALA A 39 -25.37 3.24 -25.89
N ASP A 40 -25.36 3.73 -27.12
CA ASP A 40 -26.11 4.93 -27.55
C ASP A 40 -27.61 4.82 -27.22
N TRP A 41 -28.22 3.70 -27.60
CA TRP A 41 -29.64 3.44 -27.35
C TRP A 41 -29.97 3.41 -25.86
N LEU A 42 -29.17 2.70 -25.06
CA LEU A 42 -29.37 2.56 -23.61
C LEU A 42 -29.17 3.88 -22.87
N LEU A 43 -28.18 4.69 -23.26
CA LEU A 43 -27.94 6.01 -22.65
C LEU A 43 -29.13 6.96 -22.90
N LYS A 44 -29.73 6.89 -24.08
CA LYS A 44 -30.89 7.73 -24.46
C LYS A 44 -32.20 7.25 -23.84
N THR A 45 -32.49 5.95 -23.93
CA THR A 45 -33.85 5.41 -23.67
C THR A 45 -33.95 4.52 -22.45
N GLY A 46 -32.83 3.97 -21.96
CA GLY A 46 -32.80 3.01 -20.87
C GLY A 46 -33.19 3.60 -19.51
N LEU A 47 -33.37 2.71 -18.54
CA LEU A 47 -33.61 3.04 -17.13
C LEU A 47 -32.34 3.55 -16.45
N LYS A 48 -32.46 4.24 -15.30
CA LYS A 48 -31.32 4.78 -14.52
C LYS A 48 -30.20 3.76 -14.34
N GLN A 49 -30.52 2.55 -13.86
CA GLN A 49 -29.54 1.49 -13.62
C GLN A 49 -28.83 1.03 -14.89
N GLN A 50 -29.55 0.96 -16.02
CA GLN A 50 -28.96 0.61 -17.31
C GLN A 50 -28.00 1.71 -17.78
N LYS A 51 -28.37 2.98 -17.62
CA LYS A 51 -27.49 4.11 -17.95
C LYS A 51 -26.22 4.10 -17.13
N ILE A 52 -26.33 3.92 -15.81
CA ILE A 52 -25.19 3.79 -14.89
C ILE A 52 -24.29 2.63 -15.33
N SER A 53 -24.87 1.45 -15.59
CA SER A 53 -24.10 0.30 -16.06
C SER A 53 -23.38 0.55 -17.39
N VAL A 54 -23.99 1.28 -18.31
CA VAL A 54 -23.36 1.63 -19.59
C VAL A 54 -22.24 2.64 -19.36
N LEU A 55 -22.46 3.71 -18.58
CA LEU A 55 -21.42 4.70 -18.23
C LEU A 55 -20.17 4.03 -17.66
N ALA A 56 -20.33 3.11 -16.72
CA ALA A 56 -19.23 2.33 -16.14
C ALA A 56 -18.48 1.48 -17.18
N SER A 57 -19.19 1.03 -18.23
CA SER A 57 -18.66 0.13 -19.27
C SER A 57 -18.07 0.86 -20.48
N ILE A 58 -18.33 2.16 -20.65
CA ILE A 58 -17.87 2.97 -21.80
C ILE A 58 -16.36 2.83 -22.06
N PRO A 59 -15.46 2.90 -21.05
CA PRO A 59 -14.03 2.71 -21.28
C PRO A 59 -13.70 1.35 -21.91
N THR A 60 -14.39 0.29 -21.47
CA THR A 60 -14.21 -1.07 -22.02
C THR A 60 -14.78 -1.18 -23.44
N ILE A 61 -15.96 -0.61 -23.69
CA ILE A 61 -16.58 -0.57 -25.02
C ILE A 61 -15.66 0.15 -26.03
N LEU A 62 -15.06 1.27 -25.61
CA LEU A 62 -14.12 2.02 -26.46
C LEU A 62 -12.78 1.30 -26.64
N ALA A 63 -12.33 0.44 -25.73
CA ALA A 63 -11.06 -0.27 -25.89
C ALA A 63 -11.00 -1.12 -27.18
N ALA A 64 -12.15 -1.68 -27.61
CA ALA A 64 -12.25 -2.42 -28.86
C ALA A 64 -12.72 -1.55 -30.06
N ASN A 65 -13.34 -0.40 -29.80
CA ASN A 65 -14.07 0.38 -30.79
C ASN A 65 -13.64 1.86 -30.87
N ASN A 66 -12.45 2.23 -30.39
CA ASN A 66 -12.02 3.64 -30.34
C ASN A 66 -11.85 4.22 -31.75
N SER A 67 -12.74 5.13 -32.11
CA SER A 67 -12.64 6.02 -33.26
C SER A 67 -13.06 7.44 -32.86
N LYS A 68 -12.77 8.42 -33.70
CA LYS A 68 -13.20 9.81 -33.44
C LYS A 68 -14.73 9.90 -33.42
N GLU A 69 -15.39 9.20 -34.33
CA GLU A 69 -16.85 9.18 -34.48
C GLU A 69 -17.51 8.51 -33.27
N ASN A 70 -17.02 7.35 -32.84
CA ASN A 70 -17.57 6.61 -31.71
C ASN A 70 -17.38 7.36 -30.39
N LEU A 71 -16.21 7.97 -30.18
CA LEU A 71 -15.97 8.80 -29.00
C LEU A 71 -16.89 10.02 -28.99
N THR A 72 -17.04 10.70 -30.12
CA THR A 72 -17.94 11.87 -30.23
C THR A 72 -19.38 11.49 -29.90
N LEU A 73 -19.87 10.38 -30.45
CA LEU A 73 -21.22 9.88 -30.19
C LEU A 73 -21.48 9.65 -28.70
N LEU A 74 -20.62 8.88 -28.04
CA LEU A 74 -20.79 8.56 -26.62
C LEU A 74 -20.64 9.79 -25.72
N LEU A 75 -19.76 10.73 -26.07
CA LEU A 75 -19.65 12.00 -25.35
C LEU A 75 -20.92 12.84 -25.52
N ASP A 76 -21.51 12.91 -26.71
CA ASP A 76 -22.77 13.60 -26.95
C ASP A 76 -23.92 12.97 -26.13
N ASP A 77 -23.97 11.63 -26.03
CA ASP A 77 -24.93 10.93 -25.17
C ASP A 77 -24.73 11.26 -23.69
N ILE A 78 -23.49 11.26 -23.21
CA ILE A 78 -23.14 11.69 -21.84
C ILE A 78 -23.63 13.12 -21.59
N LYS A 79 -23.46 14.03 -22.56
CA LYS A 79 -23.92 15.42 -22.47
C LYS A 79 -25.43 15.54 -22.41
N ILE A 80 -26.17 14.67 -23.11
CA ILE A 80 -27.63 14.61 -23.00
C ILE A 80 -28.06 14.19 -21.60
N ILE A 81 -27.40 13.16 -21.03
CA ILE A 81 -27.69 12.70 -19.66
C ILE A 81 -27.37 13.80 -18.65
N TRP A 82 -26.22 14.48 -18.78
CA TRP A 82 -25.85 15.61 -17.93
C TRP A 82 -26.93 16.69 -17.90
N LYS A 83 -27.34 17.16 -19.07
CA LYS A 83 -28.37 18.21 -19.20
C LYS A 83 -29.72 17.79 -18.63
N ARG A 84 -30.10 16.53 -18.82
CA ARG A 84 -31.32 15.99 -18.21
C ARG A 84 -31.21 16.01 -16.68
N ASN A 85 -30.03 15.70 -16.16
CA ASN A 85 -29.77 15.67 -14.75
C ASN A 85 -29.72 17.07 -14.08
N GLU A 86 -29.57 18.15 -14.84
CA GLU A 86 -29.76 19.52 -14.31
C GLU A 86 -31.16 19.72 -13.72
N THR A 87 -32.17 18.98 -14.23
CA THR A 87 -33.55 19.01 -13.73
C THR A 87 -33.85 17.93 -12.70
N GLU A 88 -33.26 16.75 -12.85
CA GLU A 88 -33.49 15.59 -11.96
C GLU A 88 -32.70 15.71 -10.65
N ASN A 89 -31.55 16.42 -10.68
CA ASN A 89 -30.62 16.60 -9.57
C ASN A 89 -30.23 15.27 -8.90
N ASP A 90 -30.02 14.23 -9.71
CA ASP A 90 -29.63 12.91 -9.26
C ASP A 90 -28.11 12.85 -9.02
N MET A 91 -27.71 12.74 -7.76
CA MET A 91 -26.31 12.77 -7.35
C MET A 91 -25.54 11.53 -7.81
N ASP A 92 -26.17 10.35 -7.81
CA ASP A 92 -25.53 9.12 -8.27
C ASP A 92 -25.19 9.22 -9.75
N MET A 93 -26.10 9.80 -10.54
CA MET A 93 -25.89 10.02 -11.96
C MET A 93 -24.75 11.01 -12.22
N LEU A 94 -24.64 12.10 -11.44
CA LEU A 94 -23.50 13.03 -11.55
C LEU A 94 -22.17 12.31 -11.27
N VAL A 95 -22.12 11.55 -10.17
CA VAL A 95 -20.91 10.82 -9.77
C VAL A 95 -20.52 9.82 -10.85
N GLU A 96 -21.46 9.07 -11.42
CA GLU A 96 -21.15 8.08 -12.44
C GLU A 96 -20.69 8.72 -13.76
N ILE A 97 -21.29 9.83 -14.18
CA ILE A 97 -20.83 10.59 -15.35
C ILE A 97 -19.38 11.04 -15.14
N LEU A 98 -19.06 11.62 -13.98
CA LEU A 98 -17.72 12.11 -13.67
C LEU A 98 -16.71 10.95 -13.57
N ASN A 99 -17.07 9.84 -12.95
CA ASN A 99 -16.23 8.63 -12.91
C ASN A 99 -15.94 8.10 -14.32
N CYS A 100 -16.95 8.05 -15.20
CA CYS A 100 -16.76 7.68 -16.60
C CYS A 100 -15.74 8.61 -17.29
N LEU A 101 -15.85 9.93 -17.13
CA LEU A 101 -14.92 10.90 -17.73
C LEU A 101 -13.49 10.77 -17.17
N MET A 102 -13.35 10.55 -15.86
CA MET A 102 -12.07 10.24 -15.21
C MET A 102 -11.46 8.95 -15.77
N HIS A 103 -12.26 7.88 -15.92
CA HIS A 103 -11.81 6.61 -16.48
C HIS A 103 -11.41 6.72 -17.94
N LEU A 104 -12.07 7.57 -18.74
CA LEU A 104 -11.65 7.85 -20.10
C LEU A 104 -10.29 8.54 -20.19
N ALA A 105 -9.95 9.40 -19.22
CA ALA A 105 -8.65 10.07 -19.14
C ALA A 105 -7.52 9.13 -18.68
N GLY A 106 -7.79 8.26 -17.71
CA GLY A 106 -6.79 7.39 -17.05
C GLY A 106 -6.78 5.93 -17.50
N GLY A 107 -7.75 5.50 -18.31
CA GLY A 107 -7.92 4.11 -18.74
C GLY A 107 -6.89 3.67 -19.77
N THR A 108 -6.49 2.41 -19.70
CA THR A 108 -5.54 1.78 -20.63
C THR A 108 -6.21 0.76 -21.55
N CYS A 109 -5.58 0.46 -22.68
CA CYS A 109 -6.10 -0.52 -23.64
C CYS A 109 -6.23 -1.94 -23.06
N ASP A 110 -5.50 -2.28 -21.99
CA ASP A 110 -5.62 -3.55 -21.27
C ASP A 110 -6.64 -3.52 -20.12
N GLY A 111 -7.46 -2.47 -20.03
CA GLY A 111 -8.57 -2.36 -19.07
C GLY A 111 -8.15 -1.96 -17.66
N LYS A 112 -6.94 -1.44 -17.46
CA LYS A 112 -6.51 -0.90 -16.16
C LYS A 112 -6.80 0.59 -16.08
N LEU A 113 -7.10 1.06 -14.87
CA LEU A 113 -7.20 2.48 -14.57
C LEU A 113 -5.91 2.96 -13.90
N ILE A 114 -5.26 3.96 -14.50
CA ILE A 114 -4.12 4.64 -13.89
C ILE A 114 -4.60 6.02 -13.45
N ALA A 115 -5.04 6.11 -12.19
CA ALA A 115 -5.57 7.34 -11.62
C ALA A 115 -4.45 8.31 -11.21
N TYR A 116 -4.53 9.55 -11.68
CA TYR A 116 -3.68 10.63 -11.15
C TYR A 116 -4.24 11.08 -9.79
N PRO A 117 -3.43 11.08 -8.72
CA PRO A 117 -3.92 11.37 -7.37
C PRO A 117 -4.25 12.86 -7.19
N LEU A 118 -5.21 13.16 -6.31
CA LEU A 118 -5.36 14.52 -5.77
C LEU A 118 -4.24 14.79 -4.74
N PRO A 119 -3.72 16.03 -4.65
CA PRO A 119 -2.71 16.37 -3.67
C PRO A 119 -3.21 16.25 -2.24
N THR A 120 -2.44 15.50 -1.45
CA THR A 120 -2.58 15.38 0.00
C THR A 120 -1.28 15.88 0.65
N LEU A 121 -0.96 15.42 1.87
CA LEU A 121 0.30 15.76 2.53
C LEU A 121 1.50 15.12 1.80
N HIS A 122 2.63 15.84 1.79
CA HIS A 122 3.79 15.54 0.95
C HIS A 122 4.18 14.07 0.88
N ASP A 123 4.42 13.45 2.03
CA ASP A 123 4.99 12.10 2.05
C ASP A 123 4.02 11.06 1.46
N GLU A 124 2.72 11.20 1.71
CA GLU A 124 1.70 10.33 1.11
C GLU A 124 1.55 10.61 -0.39
N TYR A 125 1.48 11.89 -0.76
CA TYR A 125 1.32 12.30 -2.14
C TYR A 125 2.51 11.91 -3.02
N ASP A 126 3.74 12.01 -2.51
CA ASP A 126 4.97 11.62 -3.21
C ASP A 126 5.00 10.12 -3.51
N GLU A 127 4.52 9.28 -2.59
CA GLU A 127 4.36 7.83 -2.81
C GLU A 127 3.32 7.53 -3.90
N LEU A 128 2.16 8.20 -3.83
CA LEU A 128 1.08 8.07 -4.82
C LEU A 128 1.53 8.50 -6.22
N ILE A 129 2.20 9.65 -6.34
CA ILE A 129 2.74 10.17 -7.61
C ILE A 129 3.85 9.26 -8.14
N SER A 130 4.72 8.76 -7.27
CA SER A 130 5.76 7.80 -7.67
C SER A 130 5.15 6.49 -8.21
N SER A 131 4.07 6.01 -7.60
CA SER A 131 3.31 4.86 -8.10
C SER A 131 2.66 5.15 -9.45
N TYR A 132 2.01 6.30 -9.59
CA TYR A 132 1.41 6.75 -10.85
C TYR A 132 2.45 6.81 -11.99
N HIS A 133 3.62 7.42 -11.75
CA HIS A 133 4.68 7.53 -12.76
C HIS A 133 5.21 6.16 -13.19
N ARG A 134 5.39 5.21 -12.27
CA ARG A 134 5.80 3.83 -12.60
C ARG A 134 4.77 3.13 -13.48
N GLN A 135 3.49 3.25 -13.15
CA GLN A 135 2.41 2.64 -13.93
C GLN A 135 2.30 3.29 -15.31
N LYS A 136 2.37 4.63 -15.39
CA LYS A 136 2.30 5.40 -16.64
C LYS A 136 3.37 5.00 -17.65
N GLN A 137 4.59 4.68 -17.21
CA GLN A 137 5.70 4.31 -18.12
C GLN A 137 5.44 3.05 -18.93
N ALA A 138 4.70 2.08 -18.38
CA ALA A 138 4.39 0.81 -19.06
C ALA A 138 3.02 0.82 -19.75
N ALA A 139 2.28 1.93 -19.65
CA ALA A 139 0.89 2.00 -20.04
C ALA A 139 0.71 2.43 -21.50
N THR A 140 -0.26 1.82 -22.16
CA THR A 140 -0.84 2.36 -23.41
C THR A 140 -2.23 2.85 -23.07
N PHE A 141 -2.42 4.16 -23.04
CA PHE A 141 -3.71 4.76 -22.72
C PHE A 141 -4.74 4.52 -23.82
N LEU A 142 -5.99 4.34 -23.41
CA LEU A 142 -7.16 4.13 -24.27
C LEU A 142 -7.34 5.30 -25.25
N LEU A 143 -7.39 6.51 -24.70
CA LEU A 143 -7.50 7.74 -25.48
C LEU A 143 -6.11 8.34 -25.73
N SER A 144 -5.91 8.88 -26.93
CA SER A 144 -4.72 9.68 -27.25
C SER A 144 -4.75 11.03 -26.53
N ASP A 145 -3.57 11.66 -26.33
CA ASP A 145 -3.47 12.99 -25.73
C ASP A 145 -4.26 14.04 -26.52
N ASP A 146 -4.38 13.87 -27.85
CA ASP A 146 -5.17 14.76 -28.70
C ASP A 146 -6.68 14.61 -28.46
N GLN A 147 -7.17 13.37 -28.31
CA GLN A 147 -8.57 13.10 -27.97
C GLN A 147 -8.90 13.65 -26.57
N VAL A 148 -8.03 13.40 -25.58
CA VAL A 148 -8.17 13.95 -24.22
C VAL A 148 -8.21 15.48 -24.25
N THR A 149 -7.27 16.08 -24.97
CA THR A 149 -7.14 17.54 -25.04
C THR A 149 -8.31 18.16 -25.80
N LYS A 150 -8.72 17.65 -26.95
CA LYS A 150 -9.70 18.30 -27.85
C LYS A 150 -11.15 17.90 -27.62
N GLN A 151 -11.43 16.68 -27.17
CA GLN A 151 -12.79 16.16 -27.02
C GLN A 151 -13.20 16.06 -25.55
N LEU A 152 -12.34 15.54 -24.68
CA LEU A 152 -12.69 15.29 -23.28
C LEU A 152 -12.59 16.54 -22.40
N LEU A 153 -11.48 17.30 -22.48
CA LEU A 153 -11.25 18.46 -21.63
C LEU A 153 -12.38 19.52 -21.71
N PRO A 154 -12.86 19.97 -22.89
CA PRO A 154 -13.92 20.97 -22.94
C PRO A 154 -15.18 20.54 -22.19
N MET A 155 -15.59 19.27 -22.36
CA MET A 155 -16.75 18.72 -21.66
C MET A 155 -16.55 18.68 -20.15
N VAL A 156 -15.38 18.21 -19.68
CA VAL A 156 -15.08 18.17 -18.25
C VAL A 156 -15.06 19.58 -17.65
N LEU A 157 -14.49 20.57 -18.35
CA LEU A 157 -14.47 21.95 -17.88
C LEU A 157 -15.88 22.54 -17.79
N ASP A 158 -16.74 22.30 -18.78
CA ASP A 158 -18.15 22.73 -18.75
C ASP A 158 -18.88 22.09 -17.54
N PHE A 159 -18.76 20.77 -17.38
CA PHE A 159 -19.45 20.04 -16.30
C PHE A 159 -18.97 20.46 -14.91
N VAL A 160 -17.65 20.54 -14.71
CA VAL A 160 -17.06 20.99 -13.43
C VAL A 160 -17.48 22.43 -13.13
N ASN A 161 -17.64 23.29 -14.15
CA ASN A 161 -18.12 24.65 -13.97
C ASN A 161 -19.57 24.72 -13.45
N ASP A 162 -20.40 23.72 -13.73
CA ASP A 162 -21.79 23.69 -13.28
C ASP A 162 -21.97 23.08 -11.87
N ILE A 163 -21.01 22.27 -11.39
CA ILE A 163 -21.09 21.64 -10.05
C ILE A 163 -20.98 22.67 -8.92
N GLN A 164 -21.90 22.60 -7.97
CA GLN A 164 -21.92 23.43 -6.76
C GLN A 164 -22.02 22.61 -5.47
N GLN A 165 -22.38 21.33 -5.59
CA GLN A 165 -22.64 20.41 -4.50
C GLN A 165 -21.34 19.93 -3.87
N LYS A 166 -21.28 19.94 -2.53
CA LYS A 166 -20.09 19.49 -1.78
C LYS A 166 -19.76 18.02 -2.03
N ASP A 167 -20.75 17.16 -2.02
CA ASP A 167 -20.58 15.69 -2.12
C ASP A 167 -19.99 15.26 -3.48
N VAL A 168 -20.09 16.11 -4.50
CA VAL A 168 -19.59 15.84 -5.87
C VAL A 168 -18.28 16.58 -6.14
N ALA A 169 -17.92 17.58 -5.32
CA ALA A 169 -16.77 18.46 -5.55
C ALA A 169 -15.45 17.68 -5.70
N GLU A 170 -15.21 16.67 -4.87
CA GLU A 170 -13.99 15.89 -4.93
C GLU A 170 -13.92 15.02 -6.20
N VAL A 171 -15.01 14.34 -6.56
CA VAL A 171 -15.10 13.51 -7.78
C VAL A 171 -14.95 14.38 -9.04
N ALA A 172 -15.58 15.55 -9.06
CA ALA A 172 -15.43 16.54 -10.12
C ALA A 172 -13.97 16.99 -10.27
N SER A 173 -13.29 17.21 -9.14
CA SER A 173 -11.88 17.62 -9.12
C SER A 173 -10.93 16.51 -9.59
N ARG A 174 -11.24 15.23 -9.30
CA ARG A 174 -10.49 14.07 -9.83
C ARG A 174 -10.53 14.00 -11.35
N CYS A 175 -11.62 14.44 -11.99
CA CYS A 175 -11.70 14.52 -13.45
C CYS A 175 -10.65 15.49 -13.99
N ILE A 176 -10.54 16.69 -13.41
CA ILE A 176 -9.50 17.66 -13.79
C ILE A 176 -8.11 17.09 -13.53
N ALA A 177 -7.90 16.48 -12.37
CA ALA A 177 -6.63 15.87 -11.99
C ALA A 177 -6.17 14.80 -13.00
N ALA A 178 -7.06 13.94 -13.47
CA ALA A 178 -6.76 12.92 -14.47
C ALA A 178 -6.36 13.50 -15.84
N LEU A 179 -6.85 14.70 -16.19
CA LEU A 179 -6.54 15.37 -17.45
C LEU A 179 -5.19 16.08 -17.43
N VAL A 180 -4.84 16.73 -16.30
CA VAL A 180 -3.62 17.53 -16.12
C VAL A 180 -2.34 16.87 -16.69
N PRO A 181 -2.01 15.59 -16.39
CA PRO A 181 -0.79 14.96 -16.90
C PRO A 181 -0.86 14.53 -18.38
N ARG A 182 -1.98 14.76 -19.06
CA ARG A 182 -2.26 14.42 -20.47
C ARG A 182 -2.32 15.66 -21.38
N LEU A 183 -2.20 16.87 -20.81
CA LEU A 183 -2.33 18.11 -21.57
C LEU A 183 -1.05 18.49 -22.31
N SER A 184 -1.21 18.85 -23.59
CA SER A 184 -0.16 19.48 -24.40
C SER A 184 -0.49 20.96 -24.63
N GLY A 185 0.49 21.85 -24.40
CA GLY A 185 0.36 23.30 -24.61
C GLY A 185 -0.09 24.14 -23.40
N SER A 186 0.13 25.45 -23.47
CA SER A 186 -0.10 26.41 -22.38
C SER A 186 -1.55 26.90 -22.26
N VAL A 187 -2.25 27.11 -23.38
CA VAL A 187 -3.62 27.67 -23.42
C VAL A 187 -4.62 26.83 -22.60
N LYS A 188 -4.46 25.51 -22.64
CA LYS A 188 -5.30 24.54 -21.91
C LYS A 188 -5.15 24.69 -20.39
N LYS A 189 -3.94 25.00 -19.93
CA LYS A 189 -3.65 25.25 -18.51
C LYS A 189 -4.34 26.52 -18.02
N THR A 190 -4.35 27.57 -18.85
CA THR A 190 -5.02 28.84 -18.52
C THR A 190 -6.52 28.67 -18.29
N GLN A 191 -7.19 27.80 -19.05
CA GLN A 191 -8.62 27.51 -18.84
C GLN A 191 -8.89 26.82 -17.49
N ILE A 192 -8.04 25.86 -17.11
CA ILE A 192 -8.15 25.17 -15.81
C ILE A 192 -7.89 26.13 -14.65
N ILE A 193 -6.86 26.98 -14.76
CA ILE A 193 -6.55 28.02 -13.77
C ILE A 193 -7.74 28.96 -13.60
N ARG A 194 -8.32 29.42 -14.71
CA ARG A 194 -9.48 30.33 -14.68
C ARG A 194 -10.66 29.71 -13.94
N ILE A 195 -11.04 28.48 -14.28
CA ILE A 195 -12.13 27.77 -13.60
C ILE A 195 -11.81 27.59 -12.11
N GLY A 196 -10.57 27.18 -11.79
CA GLY A 196 -10.12 27.06 -10.41
C GLY A 196 -10.32 28.35 -9.62
N ILE A 197 -9.89 29.50 -10.16
CA ILE A 197 -10.00 30.80 -9.49
C ILE A 197 -11.46 31.26 -9.37
N GLU A 198 -12.25 31.20 -10.45
CA GLU A 198 -13.67 31.64 -10.47
C GLU A 198 -14.53 30.83 -9.49
N LYS A 199 -14.24 29.52 -9.35
CA LYS A 199 -14.91 28.64 -8.38
C LYS A 199 -14.63 29.01 -6.92
N GLY A 200 -13.53 29.70 -6.65
CA GLY A 200 -13.10 30.12 -5.31
C GLY A 200 -13.60 31.50 -4.90
N ASP A 201 -14.55 32.09 -5.62
CA ASP A 201 -15.13 33.37 -5.21
C ASP A 201 -16.08 33.21 -4.02
N VAL A 202 -16.10 34.23 -3.15
CA VAL A 202 -16.88 34.21 -1.90
C VAL A 202 -18.39 34.08 -2.16
N SER A 203 -18.85 34.50 -3.34
CA SER A 203 -20.24 34.36 -3.79
C SER A 203 -20.62 32.95 -4.23
N GLN A 204 -19.64 32.08 -4.49
CA GLN A 204 -19.88 30.70 -4.94
C GLN A 204 -20.32 29.82 -3.76
N ALA A 205 -21.02 28.72 -4.05
CA ALA A 205 -21.36 27.71 -3.05
C ALA A 205 -20.10 27.02 -2.50
N ALA A 206 -20.19 26.46 -1.29
CA ALA A 206 -19.04 25.80 -0.65
C ALA A 206 -18.49 24.62 -1.49
N GLY A 207 -19.32 23.87 -2.21
CA GLY A 207 -18.85 22.82 -3.12
C GLY A 207 -18.02 23.36 -4.30
N SER A 208 -18.38 24.53 -4.84
CA SER A 208 -17.53 25.22 -5.83
C SER A 208 -16.19 25.63 -5.22
N ARG A 209 -16.18 26.17 -4.00
CA ARG A 209 -14.94 26.58 -3.33
C ARG A 209 -14.06 25.39 -2.96
N LEU A 210 -14.64 24.21 -2.66
CA LEU A 210 -13.91 22.95 -2.55
C LEU A 210 -13.25 22.54 -3.89
N ILE A 211 -13.96 22.67 -5.02
CA ILE A 211 -13.36 22.43 -6.35
C ILE A 211 -12.17 23.37 -6.57
N CYS A 212 -12.29 24.65 -6.20
CA CYS A 212 -11.17 25.58 -6.25
C CYS A 212 -9.96 25.06 -5.46
N CYS A 213 -10.16 24.61 -4.22
CA CYS A 213 -9.08 24.07 -3.38
C CYS A 213 -8.34 22.92 -4.08
N TRP A 214 -9.08 21.93 -4.58
CA TRP A 214 -8.49 20.77 -5.24
C TRP A 214 -7.83 21.11 -6.58
N VAL A 215 -8.47 21.91 -7.42
CA VAL A 215 -7.93 22.26 -8.74
C VAL A 215 -6.64 23.09 -8.60
N LEU A 216 -6.63 24.10 -7.72
CA LEU A 216 -5.43 24.88 -7.46
C LEU A 216 -4.34 24.05 -6.76
N GLY A 217 -4.73 23.13 -5.86
CA GLY A 217 -3.83 22.14 -5.28
C GLY A 217 -3.13 21.29 -6.35
N VAL A 218 -3.91 20.69 -7.25
CA VAL A 218 -3.39 19.88 -8.38
C VAL A 218 -2.42 20.69 -9.23
N LEU A 219 -2.78 21.93 -9.60
CA LEU A 219 -1.93 22.79 -10.42
C LEU A 219 -0.60 23.11 -9.71
N THR A 220 -0.66 23.43 -8.42
CA THR A 220 0.50 23.66 -7.55
C THR A 220 1.43 22.44 -7.53
N ALA A 221 0.86 21.26 -7.29
CA ALA A 221 1.62 20.01 -7.15
C ALA A 221 2.11 19.42 -8.49
N SER A 222 1.50 19.80 -9.61
CA SER A 222 1.78 19.22 -10.94
C SER A 222 3.10 19.68 -11.58
N THR A 223 3.83 20.63 -10.97
CA THR A 223 5.05 21.26 -11.52
C THR A 223 4.87 21.93 -12.89
N LEU A 224 3.62 22.13 -13.33
CA LEU A 224 3.29 22.70 -14.64
C LEU A 224 3.45 24.22 -14.72
N LEU A 225 3.55 24.87 -13.57
CA LEU A 225 3.64 26.31 -13.39
C LEU A 225 4.96 26.65 -12.70
N SER A 226 5.54 27.81 -13.04
CA SER A 226 6.68 28.32 -12.31
C SER A 226 6.26 28.89 -10.95
N GLU A 227 7.19 28.99 -10.01
CA GLU A 227 6.99 29.67 -8.73
C GLU A 227 6.37 31.07 -8.92
N ALA A 228 6.89 31.87 -9.86
CA ALA A 228 6.37 33.21 -10.15
C ALA A 228 4.93 33.19 -10.67
N ASP A 229 4.55 32.18 -11.45
CA ASP A 229 3.16 32.02 -11.92
C ASP A 229 2.24 31.67 -10.75
N ILE A 230 2.64 30.76 -9.86
CA ILE A 230 1.84 30.38 -8.68
C ILE A 230 1.63 31.59 -7.77
N GLU A 231 2.70 32.32 -7.48
CA GLU A 231 2.66 33.51 -6.64
C GLU A 231 1.74 34.60 -7.20
N SER A 232 1.82 34.86 -8.51
CA SER A 232 1.06 35.94 -9.15
C SER A 232 -0.38 35.58 -9.49
N LEU A 233 -0.66 34.32 -9.83
CA LEU A 233 -1.98 33.92 -10.34
C LEU A 233 -2.96 33.58 -9.23
N PHE A 234 -2.56 32.83 -8.20
CA PHE A 234 -3.53 32.31 -7.22
C PHE A 234 -3.02 32.08 -5.79
N PHE A 235 -1.78 32.41 -5.45
CA PHE A 235 -1.29 32.29 -4.06
C PHE A 235 -2.23 32.98 -3.05
N GLN A 236 -2.57 34.25 -3.30
CA GLN A 236 -3.47 35.01 -2.41
C GLN A 236 -4.89 34.43 -2.36
N LYS A 237 -5.35 33.81 -3.45
CA LYS A 237 -6.65 33.14 -3.47
C LYS A 237 -6.64 31.90 -2.56
N MET A 238 -5.58 31.10 -2.60
CA MET A 238 -5.41 29.95 -1.70
C MET A 238 -5.30 30.39 -0.24
N MET A 239 -4.51 31.44 0.06
CA MET A 239 -4.45 32.00 1.41
C MET A 239 -5.81 32.47 1.91
N GLY A 240 -6.59 33.18 1.08
CA GLY A 240 -7.93 33.65 1.45
C GLY A 240 -8.93 32.52 1.74
N LEU A 241 -8.76 31.33 1.15
CA LEU A 241 -9.61 30.16 1.40
C LEU A 241 -9.29 29.46 2.74
N CYS A 242 -8.17 29.77 3.39
CA CYS A 242 -7.90 29.34 4.77
C CYS A 242 -8.85 30.00 5.77
N GLN A 243 -9.40 31.16 5.43
CA GLN A 243 -10.32 31.96 6.23
C GLN A 243 -11.78 31.82 5.76
N ASP A 244 -12.08 30.73 5.06
CA ASP A 244 -13.41 30.49 4.49
C ASP A 244 -14.46 30.25 5.60
N THR A 245 -15.71 30.64 5.36
CA THR A 245 -16.79 30.42 6.34
C THR A 245 -17.17 28.95 6.47
N ASP A 246 -16.83 28.13 5.49
CA ASP A 246 -17.14 26.72 5.45
C ASP A 246 -15.99 25.84 5.94
N THR A 247 -16.27 24.98 6.91
CA THR A 247 -15.25 24.17 7.57
C THR A 247 -14.57 23.19 6.61
N ASP A 248 -15.30 22.58 5.67
CA ASP A 248 -14.71 21.61 4.74
C ASP A 248 -13.75 22.30 3.77
N VAL A 249 -14.05 23.53 3.37
CA VAL A 249 -13.18 24.36 2.52
C VAL A 249 -11.89 24.69 3.27
N ARG A 250 -11.97 25.11 4.53
CA ARG A 250 -10.79 25.39 5.36
C ARG A 250 -9.95 24.14 5.60
N THR A 251 -10.58 23.00 5.93
CA THR A 251 -9.89 21.71 6.07
C THR A 251 -9.18 21.32 4.78
N CYS A 252 -9.85 21.42 3.63
CA CYS A 252 -9.26 21.09 2.34
C CYS A 252 -8.08 22.01 2.01
N MET A 253 -8.25 23.33 2.11
CA MET A 253 -7.20 24.29 1.81
C MET A 253 -6.00 24.16 2.77
N CYS A 254 -6.24 23.92 4.06
CA CYS A 254 -5.19 23.67 5.05
C CYS A 254 -4.29 22.48 4.64
N MET A 255 -4.85 21.43 4.05
CA MET A 255 -4.06 20.33 3.50
C MET A 255 -3.25 20.77 2.27
N GLN A 256 -3.85 21.58 1.38
CA GLN A 256 -3.19 22.10 0.18
C GLN A 256 -2.03 23.07 0.49
N LEU A 257 -1.99 23.65 1.69
CA LEU A 257 -0.86 24.48 2.13
C LEU A 257 0.48 23.75 2.11
N ASP A 258 0.49 22.41 2.25
CA ASP A 258 1.73 21.65 2.14
C ASP A 258 2.36 21.77 0.75
N ALA A 259 1.57 21.47 -0.30
CA ALA A 259 2.00 21.61 -1.68
C ALA A 259 2.32 23.08 -2.02
N LEU A 260 1.52 24.03 -1.52
CA LEU A 260 1.74 25.46 -1.74
C LEU A 260 3.06 25.95 -1.15
N ALA A 261 3.36 25.57 0.10
CA ALA A 261 4.62 25.93 0.75
C ALA A 261 5.84 25.42 -0.05
N ARG A 262 5.76 24.20 -0.57
CA ARG A 262 6.84 23.59 -1.38
C ARG A 262 6.95 24.15 -2.80
N ALA A 263 5.93 24.86 -3.28
CA ALA A 263 5.90 25.45 -4.61
C ALA A 263 6.34 26.92 -4.64
N VAL A 264 6.54 27.55 -3.48
CA VAL A 264 7.02 28.93 -3.35
C VAL A 264 8.35 29.00 -2.60
N SER A 265 9.03 30.15 -2.63
CA SER A 265 10.23 30.35 -1.84
C SER A 265 9.98 30.15 -0.34
N THR A 266 10.95 29.54 0.34
CA THR A 266 10.91 29.35 1.80
C THR A 266 10.72 30.67 2.55
N THR A 267 11.31 31.78 2.07
CA THR A 267 11.11 33.12 2.65
C THR A 267 9.65 33.53 2.63
N LYS A 268 8.96 33.33 1.50
CA LYS A 268 7.53 33.64 1.37
C LYS A 268 6.68 32.72 2.23
N ALA A 269 6.96 31.41 2.23
CA ALA A 269 6.25 30.47 3.07
C ALA A 269 6.41 30.78 4.57
N CYS A 270 7.59 31.22 5.02
CA CYS A 270 7.79 31.66 6.40
C CYS A 270 7.04 32.95 6.74
N ALA A 271 6.97 33.91 5.80
CA ALA A 271 6.37 35.23 6.04
C ALA A 271 4.83 35.22 5.95
N ASP A 272 4.28 34.50 4.96
CA ASP A 272 2.86 34.57 4.62
C ASP A 272 2.10 33.31 5.04
N LEU A 273 2.68 32.12 4.87
CA LEU A 273 1.97 30.83 5.05
C LEU A 273 2.07 30.28 6.47
N LEU A 274 3.26 30.34 7.09
CA LEU A 274 3.45 29.84 8.46
C LEU A 274 2.52 30.52 9.47
N PRO A 275 2.34 31.85 9.49
CA PRO A 275 1.41 32.49 10.41
C PRO A 275 -0.03 32.00 10.25
N GLU A 276 -0.49 31.85 9.00
CA GLU A 276 -1.82 31.31 8.68
C GLU A 276 -1.98 29.87 9.19
N LEU A 277 -0.97 29.02 8.98
CA LEU A 277 -0.99 27.63 9.47
C LEU A 277 -1.04 27.57 11.01
N LEU A 278 -0.36 28.49 11.69
CA LEU A 278 -0.43 28.59 13.16
C LEU A 278 -1.79 29.10 13.64
N GLU A 279 -2.46 29.96 12.88
CA GLU A 279 -3.84 30.39 13.14
C GLU A 279 -4.84 29.24 12.98
N LEU A 280 -4.69 28.43 11.92
CA LEU A 280 -5.52 27.23 11.69
C LEU A 280 -5.35 26.15 12.78
N LEU A 281 -4.26 26.15 13.56
CA LEU A 281 -4.14 25.30 14.75
C LEU A 281 -5.05 25.76 15.91
N GLN A 282 -5.43 27.03 15.91
CA GLN A 282 -6.29 27.68 16.89
C GLN A 282 -7.71 27.90 16.36
N ASP A 283 -8.10 27.17 15.32
CA ASP A 283 -9.41 27.26 14.69
C ASP A 283 -10.59 27.07 15.68
N GLU A 284 -11.82 27.23 15.27
CA GLU A 284 -12.96 26.85 16.13
C GLU A 284 -13.30 25.36 15.96
N GLU A 285 -13.01 24.79 14.79
CA GLU A 285 -13.44 23.45 14.39
C GLU A 285 -12.33 22.41 14.56
N GLU A 286 -12.61 21.34 15.31
CA GLU A 286 -11.64 20.28 15.62
C GLU A 286 -11.05 19.61 14.36
N GLN A 287 -11.85 19.47 13.30
CA GLN A 287 -11.40 18.89 12.04
C GLN A 287 -10.35 19.74 11.32
N VAL A 288 -10.46 21.08 11.41
CA VAL A 288 -9.49 22.00 10.84
C VAL A 288 -8.21 21.97 11.67
N LYS A 289 -8.31 22.01 13.00
CA LYS A 289 -7.15 21.84 13.89
C LYS A 289 -6.41 20.54 13.65
N SER A 290 -7.14 19.44 13.46
CA SER A 290 -6.54 18.14 13.15
C SER A 290 -5.80 18.16 11.82
N MET A 291 -6.33 18.81 10.79
CA MET A 291 -5.62 18.94 9.51
C MET A 291 -4.41 19.84 9.65
N ALA A 292 -4.54 21.00 10.32
CA ALA A 292 -3.45 21.93 10.56
C ALA A 292 -2.29 21.28 11.32
N PHE A 293 -2.58 20.46 12.33
CA PHE A 293 -1.58 19.67 13.03
C PHE A 293 -0.82 18.73 12.08
N ARG A 294 -1.54 18.00 11.22
CA ARG A 294 -0.92 17.07 10.26
C ARG A 294 -0.10 17.81 9.20
N THR A 295 -0.61 18.94 8.69
CA THR A 295 0.12 19.81 7.76
C THR A 295 1.38 20.38 8.42
N LEU A 296 1.31 20.85 9.66
CA LEU A 296 2.48 21.36 10.40
C LEU A 296 3.55 20.27 10.60
N VAL A 297 3.16 19.04 10.95
CA VAL A 297 4.09 17.91 11.06
C VAL A 297 4.72 17.57 9.71
N SER A 298 3.95 17.62 8.63
CA SER A 298 4.42 17.34 7.27
C SER A 298 5.43 18.40 6.79
N LEU A 299 5.17 19.69 7.07
CA LEU A 299 6.04 20.82 6.73
C LEU A 299 7.18 21.08 7.73
N TYR A 300 7.28 20.31 8.82
CA TYR A 300 8.27 20.58 9.86
C TYR A 300 9.70 20.66 9.29
N ASP A 301 10.09 19.72 8.43
CA ASP A 301 11.40 19.67 7.78
C ASP A 301 11.59 20.63 6.60
N PHE A 302 10.50 21.24 6.12
CA PHE A 302 10.56 22.29 5.10
C PHE A 302 11.04 23.63 5.69
N TYR A 303 10.60 23.98 6.91
CA TYR A 303 10.93 25.26 7.51
C TYR A 303 12.40 25.34 8.00
N PRO A 304 13.06 26.51 7.88
CA PRO A 304 14.42 26.66 8.38
C PRO A 304 14.49 26.55 9.90
N LYS A 305 15.67 26.21 10.41
CA LYS A 305 15.91 25.95 11.83
C LYS A 305 15.41 27.08 12.75
N LYS A 306 15.62 28.34 12.36
CA LYS A 306 15.23 29.51 13.15
C LYS A 306 13.71 29.51 13.40
N GLU A 307 12.91 29.34 12.37
CA GLU A 307 11.45 29.31 12.46
C GLU A 307 10.96 28.06 13.19
N ARG A 308 11.61 26.92 12.97
CA ARG A 308 11.30 25.69 13.72
C ARG A 308 11.48 25.87 15.23
N GLU A 309 12.63 26.40 15.66
CA GLU A 309 12.93 26.58 17.09
C GLU A 309 12.09 27.68 17.74
N SER A 310 11.89 28.81 17.04
CA SER A 310 11.27 30.00 17.65
C SER A 310 9.75 30.04 17.58
N GLN A 311 9.13 29.37 16.60
CA GLN A 311 7.68 29.47 16.36
C GLN A 311 7.00 28.09 16.39
N ILE A 312 7.55 27.09 15.71
CA ILE A 312 6.83 25.81 15.49
C ILE A 312 6.98 24.87 16.69
N LEU A 313 8.21 24.63 17.14
CA LEU A 313 8.50 23.64 18.17
C LEU A 313 7.82 23.96 19.51
N PRO A 314 7.76 25.22 20.00
CA PRO A 314 7.02 25.55 21.23
C PRO A 314 5.53 25.18 21.15
N VAL A 315 4.86 25.53 20.04
CA VAL A 315 3.44 25.20 19.81
C VAL A 315 3.26 23.69 19.72
N LEU A 316 4.12 23.00 18.99
CA LEU A 316 4.07 21.56 18.83
C LEU A 316 4.24 20.81 20.16
N LEU A 317 5.19 21.22 20.99
CA LEU A 317 5.41 20.61 22.30
C LEU A 317 4.26 20.87 23.26
N ASP A 318 3.65 22.06 23.23
CA ASP A 318 2.47 22.36 24.03
C ASP A 318 1.29 21.45 23.65
N VAL A 319 1.00 21.31 22.34
CA VAL A 319 -0.03 20.40 21.82
C VAL A 319 0.26 18.94 22.21
N ILE A 320 1.51 18.51 22.24
CA ILE A 320 1.88 17.14 22.64
C ILE A 320 1.77 16.95 24.16
N ALA A 321 2.18 17.94 24.95
CA ALA A 321 2.02 17.90 26.39
C ALA A 321 0.54 17.82 26.79
N HIS A 322 -0.29 18.63 26.16
CA HIS A 322 -1.71 18.82 26.44
C HIS A 322 -2.63 18.28 25.34
N THR A 323 -2.31 17.10 24.77
CA THR A 323 -3.00 16.54 23.60
C THR A 323 -4.52 16.52 23.78
N PRO A 324 -5.27 17.32 22.99
CA PRO A 324 -6.72 17.28 22.94
C PRO A 324 -7.24 15.93 22.44
N SER A 325 -8.46 15.56 22.82
CA SER A 325 -9.08 14.27 22.44
C SER A 325 -9.06 14.00 20.93
N TYR A 326 -9.42 15.00 20.12
CA TYR A 326 -9.44 14.90 18.66
C TYR A 326 -8.04 14.70 18.03
N LEU A 327 -6.95 15.01 18.76
CA LEU A 327 -5.57 14.77 18.32
C LEU A 327 -4.96 13.47 18.82
N ILE A 328 -5.60 12.71 19.71
CA ILE A 328 -5.03 11.46 20.24
C ILE A 328 -4.71 10.47 19.11
N GLY A 329 -5.69 10.19 18.25
CA GLY A 329 -5.51 9.31 17.08
C GLY A 329 -4.50 9.84 16.06
N PRO A 330 -4.65 11.09 15.58
CA PRO A 330 -3.69 11.73 14.68
C PRO A 330 -2.25 11.74 15.20
N LEU A 331 -2.03 12.13 16.46
CA LEU A 331 -0.72 12.14 17.09
C LEU A 331 -0.14 10.74 17.23
N ALA A 332 -0.93 9.76 17.69
CA ALA A 332 -0.45 8.38 17.83
C ALA A 332 -0.01 7.78 16.49
N THR A 333 -0.77 8.05 15.42
CA THR A 333 -0.47 7.57 14.06
C THR A 333 0.81 8.19 13.52
N SER A 334 0.99 9.51 13.68
CA SER A 334 2.15 10.23 13.15
C SER A 334 3.35 10.26 14.09
N PHE A 335 3.24 9.72 15.31
CA PHE A 335 4.24 9.88 16.38
C PHE A 335 5.65 9.50 15.93
N GLY A 336 5.79 8.32 15.30
CA GLY A 336 7.08 7.81 14.83
C GLY A 336 7.72 8.73 13.78
N ARG A 337 6.92 9.20 12.81
CA ARG A 337 7.38 10.14 11.77
C ARG A 337 7.81 11.46 12.39
N LEU A 338 7.02 11.99 13.33
CA LEU A 338 7.31 13.24 14.01
C LEU A 338 8.64 13.16 14.77
N VAL A 339 8.80 12.17 15.68
CA VAL A 339 10.05 12.05 16.44
C VAL A 339 11.24 11.77 15.55
N PHE A 340 11.05 11.05 14.44
CA PHE A 340 12.12 10.84 13.48
C PHE A 340 12.55 12.14 12.79
N LYS A 341 11.60 12.98 12.36
CA LYS A 341 11.92 14.32 11.80
C LYS A 341 12.70 15.17 12.80
N LEU A 342 12.22 15.27 14.05
CA LEU A 342 12.92 16.01 15.12
C LEU A 342 14.36 15.51 15.33
N PHE A 343 14.57 14.20 15.22
CA PHE A 343 15.87 13.56 15.39
C PHE A 343 16.81 13.92 14.24
N THR A 344 16.36 13.73 13.01
CA THR A 344 17.16 14.01 11.81
C THR A 344 17.54 15.49 11.67
N LEU A 345 16.71 16.38 12.23
CA LEU A 345 16.93 17.82 12.20
C LEU A 345 17.70 18.35 13.41
N ASN A 346 18.04 17.47 14.36
CA ASN A 346 18.74 17.79 15.60
C ASN A 346 17.97 18.81 16.48
N ASP A 347 16.65 18.64 16.57
CA ASP A 347 15.72 19.48 17.35
C ASP A 347 15.32 18.78 18.68
N PHE A 348 16.08 17.77 19.12
CA PHE A 348 15.97 17.13 20.43
C PHE A 348 16.75 17.90 21.50
N GLY A 349 16.03 18.61 22.37
CA GLY A 349 16.51 19.11 23.64
C GLY A 349 16.10 18.19 24.80
N ALA A 350 16.63 18.43 26.00
CA ALA A 350 16.26 17.68 27.20
C ALA A 350 14.75 17.83 27.53
N GLU A 351 14.21 19.03 27.36
CA GLU A 351 12.79 19.33 27.58
C GLU A 351 11.89 18.62 26.56
N SER A 352 12.17 18.78 25.25
CA SER A 352 11.38 18.14 24.20
C SER A 352 11.42 16.61 24.32
N SER A 353 12.57 16.03 24.65
CA SER A 353 12.71 14.59 24.92
C SER A 353 11.77 14.10 26.03
N SER A 354 11.71 14.85 27.14
CA SER A 354 10.87 14.51 28.30
C SER A 354 9.38 14.55 27.95
N VAL A 355 8.95 15.62 27.26
CA VAL A 355 7.56 15.79 26.80
C VAL A 355 7.15 14.67 25.86
N LEU A 356 7.98 14.36 24.87
CA LEU A 356 7.73 13.30 23.89
C LEU A 356 7.66 11.91 24.54
N LEU A 357 8.60 11.56 25.43
CA LEU A 357 8.56 10.26 26.13
C LEU A 357 7.31 10.13 27.00
N THR A 358 6.93 11.20 27.70
CA THR A 358 5.73 11.22 28.53
C THR A 358 4.47 11.03 27.68
N ALA A 359 4.37 11.74 26.56
CA ALA A 359 3.26 11.61 25.64
C ALA A 359 3.18 10.21 25.01
N PHE A 360 4.31 9.65 24.55
CA PHE A 360 4.34 8.31 23.98
C PHE A 360 3.89 7.23 24.99
N ASN A 361 4.32 7.37 26.24
CA ASN A 361 3.90 6.46 27.31
C ASN A 361 2.41 6.56 27.64
N ARG A 362 1.84 7.78 27.60
CA ARG A 362 0.41 8.01 27.76
C ARG A 362 -0.39 7.36 26.62
N LEU A 363 0.02 7.60 25.37
CA LEU A 363 -0.63 7.04 24.17
C LEU A 363 -0.54 5.50 24.14
N GLY A 364 0.63 4.95 24.44
CA GLY A 364 0.83 3.50 24.45
C GLY A 364 0.07 2.75 25.56
N ARG A 365 -0.50 3.46 26.53
CA ARG A 365 -1.39 2.92 27.58
C ARG A 365 -2.82 3.43 27.48
N HIS A 366 -3.19 4.04 26.35
CA HIS A 366 -4.52 4.59 26.13
C HIS A 366 -5.62 3.51 26.17
N ALA A 367 -6.85 3.89 26.50
CA ALA A 367 -7.97 2.96 26.63
C ALA A 367 -8.32 2.26 25.30
N GLU A 368 -8.25 3.01 24.20
CA GLU A 368 -8.54 2.57 22.84
C GLU A 368 -7.41 1.72 22.26
N ASN A 369 -7.78 0.59 21.65
CA ASN A 369 -6.84 -0.33 21.01
C ASN A 369 -6.13 0.27 19.79
N GLU A 370 -6.81 1.09 19.00
CA GLU A 370 -6.23 1.72 17.79
C GLU A 370 -5.06 2.65 18.13
N VAL A 371 -5.18 3.42 19.22
CA VAL A 371 -4.10 4.30 19.70
C VAL A 371 -2.88 3.48 20.14
N ARG A 372 -3.10 2.39 20.90
CA ARG A 372 -2.00 1.49 21.33
C ARG A 372 -1.39 0.73 20.15
N LEU A 373 -2.19 0.35 19.15
CA LEU A 373 -1.75 -0.27 17.90
C LEU A 373 -0.82 0.66 17.13
N ALA A 374 -1.18 1.94 17.01
CA ALA A 374 -0.34 2.97 16.40
C ALA A 374 0.98 3.15 17.16
N CYS A 375 0.96 3.14 18.50
CA CYS A 375 2.19 3.16 19.30
C CYS A 375 3.07 1.93 19.09
N ALA A 376 2.48 0.73 19.01
CA ALA A 376 3.23 -0.50 18.73
C ALA A 376 3.90 -0.45 17.34
N TYR A 377 3.20 0.05 16.33
CA TYR A 377 3.75 0.26 14.98
C TYR A 377 4.91 1.27 14.99
N ASN A 378 4.77 2.37 15.72
CA ASN A 378 5.75 3.46 15.77
C ASN A 378 6.93 3.20 16.73
N PHE A 379 6.90 2.11 17.52
CA PHE A 379 7.89 1.86 18.56
C PHE A 379 9.34 1.78 18.04
N PRO A 380 9.65 1.09 16.93
CA PRO A 380 11.02 1.06 16.39
C PRO A 380 11.54 2.45 16.02
N ALA A 381 10.69 3.30 15.43
CA ALA A 381 11.06 4.69 15.09
C ALA A 381 11.38 5.50 16.35
N VAL A 382 10.61 5.32 17.43
CA VAL A 382 10.92 5.94 18.73
C VAL A 382 12.28 5.49 19.25
N VAL A 383 12.58 4.18 19.27
CA VAL A 383 13.88 3.68 19.73
C VAL A 383 15.04 4.21 18.87
N LEU A 384 14.83 4.31 17.56
CA LEU A 384 15.80 4.90 16.63
C LEU A 384 16.07 6.38 16.95
N SER A 385 15.01 7.18 17.13
CA SER A 385 15.11 8.63 17.35
C SER A 385 15.71 9.02 18.70
N PHE A 386 15.31 8.36 19.79
CA PHE A 386 15.90 8.60 21.11
C PHE A 386 17.32 8.02 21.21
N GLY A 387 17.59 6.99 20.41
CA GLY A 387 18.82 6.24 20.45
C GLY A 387 18.89 5.30 21.64
N ALA A 388 19.67 4.22 21.48
CA ALA A 388 19.70 3.15 22.44
C ALA A 388 20.20 3.58 23.84
N ASN A 389 21.00 4.65 23.94
CA ASN A 389 21.50 5.18 25.21
C ASN A 389 20.39 5.83 26.06
N GLN A 390 19.32 6.28 25.42
CA GLN A 390 18.15 6.86 26.07
C GLN A 390 17.00 5.85 26.19
N TYR A 391 17.24 4.57 25.89
CA TYR A 391 16.26 3.51 26.13
C TYR A 391 16.08 3.32 27.64
N SER A 392 15.06 3.98 28.18
CA SER A 392 14.77 4.07 29.60
C SER A 392 13.95 2.86 30.08
N ALA A 393 13.92 2.67 31.41
CA ALA A 393 13.02 1.68 32.02
C ALA A 393 11.54 1.91 31.63
N GLN A 394 11.16 3.18 31.44
CA GLN A 394 9.81 3.55 31.03
C GLN A 394 9.45 3.02 29.62
N LEU A 395 10.38 3.09 28.67
CA LEU A 395 10.19 2.52 27.33
C LEU A 395 10.18 1.00 27.37
N ASP A 396 11.05 0.37 28.17
CA ASP A 396 11.04 -1.08 28.36
C ASP A 396 9.70 -1.58 28.92
N GLU A 397 9.20 -0.95 29.99
CA GLU A 397 7.89 -1.25 30.56
C GLU A 397 6.75 -1.05 29.56
N LEU A 398 6.84 -0.02 28.71
CA LEU A 398 5.84 0.19 27.66
C LEU A 398 5.89 -0.92 26.60
N LEU A 399 7.07 -1.32 26.16
CA LEU A 399 7.22 -2.41 25.19
C LEU A 399 6.68 -3.73 25.77
N GLN A 400 6.95 -4.00 27.05
CA GLN A 400 6.38 -5.14 27.76
C GLN A 400 4.84 -5.06 27.81
N ALA A 401 4.27 -3.89 28.10
CA ALA A 401 2.82 -3.70 28.10
C ALA A 401 2.19 -3.93 26.71
N LEU A 402 2.84 -3.46 25.64
CA LEU A 402 2.35 -3.64 24.26
C LEU A 402 2.47 -5.10 23.78
N THR A 403 3.53 -5.81 24.18
CA THR A 403 3.69 -7.24 23.85
C THR A 403 2.77 -8.15 24.65
N GLN A 404 2.18 -7.66 25.75
CA GLN A 404 1.21 -8.37 26.60
C GLN A 404 -0.17 -7.70 26.56
N ASP A 405 -0.46 -6.93 25.52
CA ASP A 405 -1.69 -6.15 25.40
C ASP A 405 -2.95 -7.04 25.35
N LYS A 406 -4.07 -6.52 25.87
CA LYS A 406 -5.38 -7.19 25.79
C LYS A 406 -5.84 -7.47 24.35
N ALA A 407 -5.45 -6.63 23.39
CA ALA A 407 -5.79 -6.79 21.98
C ALA A 407 -4.71 -7.56 21.23
N GLU A 408 -5.09 -8.69 20.62
CA GLU A 408 -4.20 -9.54 19.84
C GLU A 408 -3.45 -8.77 18.74
N SER A 409 -4.13 -7.85 18.04
CA SER A 409 -3.53 -7.04 16.97
C SER A 409 -2.38 -6.14 17.44
N VAL A 410 -2.48 -5.59 18.66
CA VAL A 410 -1.41 -4.79 19.28
C VAL A 410 -0.21 -5.68 19.59
N ARG A 411 -0.44 -6.86 20.19
CA ARG A 411 0.61 -7.83 20.48
C ARG A 411 1.34 -8.27 19.20
N ILE A 412 0.60 -8.64 18.16
CA ILE A 412 1.15 -9.00 16.85
C ILE A 412 2.06 -7.90 16.31
N THR A 413 1.60 -6.65 16.36
CA THR A 413 2.33 -5.49 15.82
C THR A 413 3.60 -5.20 16.62
N ALA A 414 3.51 -5.22 17.95
CA ALA A 414 4.68 -5.03 18.82
C ALA A 414 5.74 -6.13 18.58
N VAL A 415 5.30 -7.38 18.49
CA VAL A 415 6.17 -8.54 18.24
C VAL A 415 6.81 -8.47 16.86
N ALA A 416 6.06 -8.05 15.84
CA ALA A 416 6.60 -7.86 14.49
C ALA A 416 7.76 -6.86 14.47
N GLY A 417 7.73 -5.81 15.30
CA GLY A 417 8.80 -4.82 15.44
C GLY A 417 9.99 -5.21 16.32
N LEU A 418 9.93 -6.31 17.08
CA LEU A 418 10.97 -6.64 18.08
C LEU A 418 12.38 -6.84 17.51
N HIS A 419 12.48 -7.40 16.31
CA HIS A 419 13.77 -7.60 15.64
C HIS A 419 14.48 -6.28 15.30
N GLU A 420 13.74 -5.29 14.83
CA GLU A 420 14.25 -3.93 14.59
C GLU A 420 14.68 -3.27 15.91
N ILE A 421 13.88 -3.40 16.96
CA ILE A 421 14.23 -2.87 18.29
C ILE A 421 15.50 -3.55 18.82
N ALA A 422 15.63 -4.87 18.70
CA ALA A 422 16.84 -5.59 19.10
C ALA A 422 18.07 -5.11 18.32
N HIS A 423 17.92 -4.87 17.01
CA HIS A 423 18.98 -4.32 16.17
C HIS A 423 19.42 -2.94 16.65
N LEU A 424 18.48 -2.03 16.87
CA LEU A 424 18.74 -0.67 17.33
C LEU A 424 19.40 -0.61 18.71
N LEU A 425 19.01 -1.51 19.61
CA LEU A 425 19.58 -1.59 20.97
C LEU A 425 21.01 -2.13 21.00
N GLY A 426 21.36 -2.99 20.03
CA GLY A 426 22.63 -3.71 19.97
C GLY A 426 22.74 -4.86 20.98
N GLN A 427 23.82 -5.64 20.88
CA GLN A 427 24.02 -6.92 21.59
C GLN A 427 23.64 -6.92 23.07
N GLN A 428 24.26 -6.03 23.85
CA GLN A 428 24.14 -6.06 25.32
C GLN A 428 22.73 -5.70 25.79
N ARG A 429 22.12 -4.69 25.18
CA ARG A 429 20.77 -4.23 25.56
C ARG A 429 19.68 -5.16 25.01
N ALA A 430 19.85 -5.69 23.80
CA ALA A 430 18.96 -6.72 23.27
C ALA A 430 18.96 -7.96 24.16
N LEU A 431 20.14 -8.45 24.57
CA LEU A 431 20.26 -9.57 25.50
C LEU A 431 19.56 -9.31 26.83
N ARG A 432 19.67 -8.07 27.35
CA ARG A 432 19.05 -7.67 28.63
C ARG A 432 17.53 -7.55 28.55
N TYR A 433 17.00 -6.84 27.55
CA TYR A 433 15.60 -6.43 27.50
C TYR A 433 14.73 -7.36 26.63
N ILE A 434 15.24 -7.79 25.49
CA ILE A 434 14.43 -8.52 24.49
C ILE A 434 14.45 -10.03 24.71
N LYS A 435 15.53 -10.60 25.29
CA LYS A 435 15.64 -12.05 25.52
C LYS A 435 14.47 -12.61 26.33
N ALA A 436 14.17 -12.03 27.49
CA ALA A 436 13.08 -12.49 28.36
C ALA A 436 11.70 -12.30 27.69
N MET A 437 11.53 -11.19 26.98
CA MET A 437 10.31 -10.86 26.24
C MET A 437 10.05 -11.86 25.11
N SER A 438 11.10 -12.30 24.40
CA SER A 438 10.97 -13.33 23.35
C SER A 438 10.45 -14.66 23.90
N LEU A 439 10.94 -15.08 25.08
CA LEU A 439 10.49 -16.31 25.72
C LEU A 439 9.07 -16.20 26.27
N THR A 440 8.68 -15.03 26.75
CA THR A 440 7.33 -14.75 27.24
C THR A 440 6.33 -14.76 26.08
N THR A 441 6.68 -14.14 24.95
CA THR A 441 5.84 -14.10 23.75
C THR A 441 5.68 -15.48 23.10
N LEU A 442 6.69 -16.36 23.18
CA LEU A 442 6.56 -17.76 22.77
C LEU A 442 5.53 -18.55 23.59
N ARG A 443 5.10 -18.01 24.74
CA ARG A 443 4.08 -18.58 25.63
C ARG A 443 2.75 -17.82 25.54
N ASP A 444 2.58 -16.93 24.57
CA ASP A 444 1.33 -16.17 24.40
C ASP A 444 0.13 -17.11 24.25
N GLU A 445 -1.04 -16.68 24.71
CA GLU A 445 -2.29 -17.43 24.55
C GLU A 445 -2.69 -17.61 23.08
N SER A 446 -2.32 -16.66 22.21
CA SER A 446 -2.60 -16.70 20.78
C SER A 446 -1.50 -17.44 20.03
N ALA A 447 -1.90 -18.52 19.34
CA ALA A 447 -1.04 -19.19 18.39
C ALA A 447 -0.55 -18.23 17.28
N VAL A 448 -1.34 -17.24 16.90
CA VAL A 448 -0.92 -16.25 15.88
C VAL A 448 0.26 -15.43 16.41
N VAL A 449 0.15 -14.88 17.63
CA VAL A 449 1.23 -14.10 18.27
C VAL A 449 2.50 -14.94 18.44
N GLN A 450 2.36 -16.19 18.91
CA GLN A 450 3.47 -17.14 18.96
C GLN A 450 4.14 -17.31 17.59
N GLY A 451 3.35 -17.48 16.53
CA GLY A 451 3.85 -17.62 15.15
C GLY A 451 4.62 -16.39 14.66
N TYR A 452 4.20 -15.18 15.03
CA TYR A 452 4.95 -13.95 14.76
C TYR A 452 6.28 -13.92 15.51
N MET A 453 6.32 -14.32 16.78
CA MET A 453 7.56 -14.43 17.53
C MET A 453 8.50 -15.47 16.91
N ILE A 454 7.99 -16.65 16.56
CA ILE A 454 8.77 -17.70 15.86
C ILE A 454 9.39 -17.15 14.58
N ALA A 455 8.63 -16.35 13.82
CA ALA A 455 9.10 -15.71 12.60
C ALA A 455 10.25 -14.72 12.82
N ARG A 456 10.35 -14.12 14.01
CA ARG A 456 11.41 -13.17 14.38
C ARG A 456 12.62 -13.83 15.03
N LEU A 457 12.51 -15.06 15.52
CA LEU A 457 13.61 -15.78 16.18
C LEU A 457 14.92 -15.78 15.38
N PRO A 458 14.94 -16.04 14.06
CA PRO A 458 16.19 -15.99 13.29
C PRO A 458 16.94 -14.65 13.38
N ASP A 459 16.19 -13.55 13.51
CA ASP A 459 16.73 -12.20 13.50
C ASP A 459 17.17 -11.75 14.91
N VAL A 460 16.51 -12.25 15.97
CA VAL A 460 16.84 -11.87 17.36
C VAL A 460 17.84 -12.81 18.05
N MET A 461 17.89 -14.07 17.65
CA MET A 461 18.75 -15.08 18.28
C MET A 461 20.27 -14.81 18.20
N PRO A 462 20.83 -14.15 17.16
CA PRO A 462 22.22 -13.71 17.18
C PRO A 462 22.58 -12.91 18.44
N TYR A 463 21.66 -12.06 18.92
CA TYR A 463 21.84 -11.23 20.10
C TYR A 463 21.82 -12.04 21.41
N PHE A 464 21.20 -13.21 21.41
CA PHE A 464 21.02 -14.02 22.62
C PHE A 464 21.99 -15.19 22.72
N CYS A 465 22.57 -15.62 21.60
CA CYS A 465 23.36 -16.85 21.51
C CYS A 465 24.86 -16.62 21.27
N THR A 466 25.28 -15.45 20.79
CA THR A 466 26.68 -15.25 20.33
C THR A 466 27.65 -14.91 21.46
N SER A 467 27.21 -14.13 22.46
CA SER A 467 28.08 -13.59 23.53
C SER A 467 27.71 -14.12 24.91
N VAL A 468 27.22 -15.36 24.97
CA VAL A 468 26.83 -16.05 26.21
C VAL A 468 27.57 -17.37 26.30
N ASP A 469 27.67 -17.94 27.49
CA ASP A 469 28.22 -19.28 27.68
C ASP A 469 27.30 -20.35 27.04
N ASP A 470 27.89 -21.52 26.78
CA ASP A 470 27.20 -22.61 26.10
C ASP A 470 25.99 -23.13 26.89
N ASP A 471 26.02 -23.10 28.24
CA ASP A 471 24.89 -23.56 29.06
C ASP A 471 23.69 -22.63 28.91
N GLN A 472 23.91 -21.31 28.99
CA GLN A 472 22.86 -20.31 28.75
C GLN A 472 22.32 -20.36 27.32
N ARG A 473 23.21 -20.54 26.33
CA ARG A 473 22.84 -20.70 24.93
C ARG A 473 21.93 -21.91 24.75
N MET A 474 22.35 -23.07 25.27
CA MET A 474 21.60 -24.31 25.17
C MET A 474 20.27 -24.24 25.92
N ALA A 475 20.22 -23.63 27.11
CA ALA A 475 18.97 -23.45 27.86
C ALA A 475 17.95 -22.60 27.09
N TYR A 476 18.40 -21.53 26.42
CA TYR A 476 17.54 -20.72 25.56
C TYR A 476 17.04 -21.52 24.35
N LEU A 477 17.94 -22.24 23.66
CA LEU A 477 17.60 -23.05 22.49
C LEU A 477 16.61 -24.18 22.82
N GLU A 478 16.81 -24.91 23.91
CA GLU A 478 15.88 -25.96 24.34
C GLU A 478 14.49 -25.39 24.67
N THR A 479 14.45 -24.20 25.28
CA THR A 479 13.18 -23.51 25.52
C THR A 479 12.51 -23.12 24.21
N VAL A 480 13.24 -22.54 23.26
CA VAL A 480 12.72 -22.18 21.93
C VAL A 480 12.17 -23.39 21.18
N LEU A 481 12.96 -24.47 21.10
CA LEU A 481 12.56 -25.71 20.42
C LEU A 481 11.29 -26.30 21.03
N LYS A 482 11.20 -26.34 22.36
CA LYS A 482 10.01 -26.80 23.07
C LYS A 482 8.76 -26.02 22.63
N HIS A 483 8.83 -24.69 22.59
CA HIS A 483 7.66 -23.88 22.25
C HIS A 483 7.32 -23.92 20.76
N ILE A 484 8.28 -24.08 19.86
CA ILE A 484 8.00 -24.32 18.43
C ILE A 484 7.23 -25.63 18.23
N LEU A 485 7.62 -26.70 18.92
CA LEU A 485 6.91 -27.98 18.86
C LEU A 485 5.50 -27.87 19.45
N GLN A 486 5.35 -27.17 20.58
CA GLN A 486 4.04 -26.92 21.18
C GLN A 486 3.15 -26.06 20.28
N HIS A 487 3.70 -25.04 19.63
CA HIS A 487 2.99 -24.17 18.71
C HIS A 487 2.30 -24.96 17.59
N HIS A 488 2.97 -25.98 17.03
CA HIS A 488 2.38 -26.84 16.01
C HIS A 488 1.09 -27.53 16.48
N THR A 489 1.04 -27.94 17.75
CA THR A 489 -0.11 -28.65 18.32
C THR A 489 -1.32 -27.75 18.60
N VAL A 490 -1.10 -26.45 18.81
CA VAL A 490 -2.17 -25.48 19.11
C VAL A 490 -2.64 -24.70 17.88
N LEU A 491 -1.89 -24.76 16.78
CA LEU A 491 -2.27 -24.09 15.55
C LEU A 491 -3.45 -24.82 14.88
N ALA A 492 -4.55 -24.10 14.70
CA ALA A 492 -5.76 -24.65 14.09
C ALA A 492 -5.51 -25.21 12.67
N ALA A 493 -6.19 -26.30 12.33
CA ALA A 493 -6.14 -26.89 11.00
C ALA A 493 -6.59 -25.87 9.92
N GLY A 494 -5.96 -25.91 8.74
CA GLY A 494 -6.27 -25.00 7.62
C GLY A 494 -5.60 -23.63 7.68
N LYS A 495 -4.88 -23.28 8.75
CA LYS A 495 -4.09 -22.04 8.88
C LYS A 495 -2.74 -22.12 8.16
N TRP A 496 -2.77 -22.40 6.84
CA TRP A 496 -1.57 -22.66 6.04
C TRP A 496 -0.59 -21.47 5.97
N ARG A 497 -1.09 -20.22 6.03
CA ARG A 497 -0.24 -19.02 6.06
C ARG A 497 0.59 -18.94 7.33
N ASP A 498 -0.02 -19.30 8.46
CA ASP A 498 0.67 -19.33 9.75
C ASP A 498 1.68 -20.48 9.81
N GLN A 499 1.33 -21.64 9.25
CA GLN A 499 2.27 -22.76 9.06
C GLN A 499 3.45 -22.37 8.17
N LEU A 500 3.22 -21.68 7.05
CA LEU A 500 4.26 -21.21 6.14
C LEU A 500 5.22 -20.23 6.83
N ARG A 501 4.69 -19.35 7.69
CA ARG A 501 5.50 -18.42 8.49
C ARG A 501 6.47 -19.17 9.40
N VAL A 502 6.00 -20.21 10.08
CA VAL A 502 6.84 -21.06 10.95
C VAL A 502 7.89 -21.82 10.15
N VAL A 503 7.50 -22.44 9.03
CA VAL A 503 8.45 -23.19 8.16
C VAL A 503 9.55 -22.27 7.63
N SER A 504 9.18 -21.06 7.21
CA SER A 504 10.15 -20.06 6.71
C SER A 504 11.14 -19.63 7.81
N ALA A 505 10.70 -19.59 9.06
CA ALA A 505 11.59 -19.33 10.19
C ALA A 505 12.53 -20.51 10.45
N LEU A 506 12.02 -21.74 10.46
CA LEU A 506 12.79 -22.96 10.68
C LEU A 506 13.94 -23.11 9.68
N GLU A 507 13.73 -22.75 8.41
CA GLU A 507 14.78 -22.74 7.40
C GLU A 507 15.98 -21.87 7.82
N LYS A 508 15.71 -20.72 8.45
CA LYS A 508 16.74 -19.77 8.89
C LYS A 508 17.31 -20.09 10.28
N LEU A 509 16.62 -20.90 11.08
CA LEU A 509 17.06 -21.28 12.44
C LEU A 509 18.13 -22.39 12.45
N HIS A 510 18.28 -23.16 11.38
CA HIS A 510 19.21 -24.29 11.34
C HIS A 510 20.67 -23.98 11.76
N PRO A 511 21.25 -22.78 11.54
CA PRO A 511 22.63 -22.49 11.96
C PRO A 511 22.81 -22.48 13.49
N PHE A 512 21.72 -22.30 14.25
CA PHE A 512 21.76 -22.29 15.71
C PHE A 512 21.58 -23.68 16.33
N LEU A 513 21.17 -24.67 15.54
CA LEU A 513 20.76 -25.99 16.02
C LEU A 513 21.85 -27.03 15.74
N SER A 514 22.03 -27.95 16.68
CA SER A 514 22.90 -29.10 16.47
C SER A 514 22.28 -30.08 15.46
N PRO A 515 23.11 -30.90 14.77
CA PRO A 515 22.61 -31.94 13.89
C PRO A 515 21.60 -32.89 14.57
N ILE A 516 21.82 -33.17 15.87
CA ILE A 516 20.92 -34.00 16.70
C ILE A 516 19.57 -33.31 16.88
N GLN A 517 19.56 -32.03 17.27
CA GLN A 517 18.33 -31.25 17.44
C GLN A 517 17.54 -31.15 16.12
N LEU A 518 18.22 -30.97 14.99
CA LEU A 518 17.58 -30.96 13.67
C LEU A 518 16.90 -32.30 13.37
N PHE A 519 17.61 -33.41 13.58
CA PHE A 519 17.12 -34.75 13.26
C PHE A 519 16.00 -35.21 14.21
N GLU A 520 16.13 -34.98 15.51
CA GLU A 520 15.19 -35.50 16.51
C GLU A 520 13.98 -34.60 16.76
N ARG A 521 14.09 -33.30 16.49
CA ARG A 521 13.01 -32.33 16.80
C ARG A 521 12.42 -31.70 15.55
N ILE A 522 13.24 -31.14 14.67
CA ILE A 522 12.76 -30.33 13.55
C ILE A 522 12.26 -31.19 12.38
N PHE A 523 12.98 -32.24 11.99
CA PHE A 523 12.53 -33.09 10.87
C PHE A 523 11.20 -33.80 11.14
N PRO A 524 10.96 -34.41 12.31
CA PRO A 524 9.65 -34.99 12.62
C PRO A 524 8.51 -33.98 12.48
N LEU A 525 8.68 -32.77 13.02
CA LEU A 525 7.72 -31.68 12.87
C LEU A 525 7.43 -31.35 11.39
N LEU A 526 8.48 -31.20 10.56
CA LEU A 526 8.30 -30.91 9.14
C LEU A 526 7.58 -32.05 8.40
N PHE A 527 7.82 -33.31 8.77
CA PHE A 527 7.10 -34.46 8.23
C PHE A 527 5.62 -34.45 8.62
N GLU A 528 5.30 -34.14 9.88
CA GLU A 528 3.92 -33.98 10.36
C GLU A 528 3.18 -32.87 9.59
N MET A 529 3.81 -31.69 9.46
CA MET A 529 3.26 -30.57 8.68
C MET A 529 3.02 -30.95 7.21
N MET A 530 3.96 -31.67 6.57
CA MET A 530 3.80 -32.13 5.19
C MET A 530 2.60 -33.08 5.03
N ASN A 531 2.41 -33.99 5.98
CA ASN A 531 1.32 -34.97 5.95
C ASN A 531 -0.04 -34.31 6.21
N ALA A 532 -0.11 -33.34 7.14
CA ALA A 532 -1.33 -32.58 7.42
C ALA A 532 -1.82 -31.82 6.17
N VAL A 533 -0.92 -31.19 5.43
CA VAL A 533 -1.28 -30.45 4.20
C VAL A 533 -1.78 -31.37 3.09
N ARG A 534 -1.18 -32.57 2.95
CA ARG A 534 -1.68 -33.58 2.00
C ARG A 534 -3.10 -34.00 2.36
N GLY A 535 -3.40 -34.27 3.63
CA GLY A 535 -4.75 -34.63 4.09
C GLY A 535 -5.81 -33.58 3.76
N SER A 536 -5.52 -32.29 3.97
CA SER A 536 -6.46 -31.20 3.62
C SER A 536 -6.64 -30.97 2.12
N VAL A 537 -5.63 -31.24 1.28
CA VAL A 537 -5.75 -31.12 -0.18
C VAL A 537 -6.57 -32.27 -0.80
N TYR A 538 -6.52 -33.47 -0.20
CA TYR A 538 -7.33 -34.60 -0.64
C TYR A 538 -8.74 -34.61 -0.05
N GLY A 539 -8.95 -34.09 1.17
CA GLY A 539 -10.27 -34.04 1.83
C GLY A 539 -11.29 -33.07 1.21
N VAL A 540 -10.86 -32.10 0.38
CA VAL A 540 -11.79 -31.25 -0.39
C VAL A 540 -12.37 -31.99 -1.61
N SER A 541 -11.81 -33.16 -1.97
CA SER A 541 -12.29 -33.95 -3.10
C SER A 541 -13.37 -34.97 -2.73
N ASP A 542 -13.60 -35.23 -1.44
CA ASP A 542 -14.51 -36.28 -0.97
C ASP A 542 -15.92 -35.79 -0.58
N ASP A 543 -16.18 -34.47 -0.57
CA ASP A 543 -17.51 -33.89 -0.30
C ASP A 543 -18.36 -33.63 -1.56
N VAL A 544 -17.91 -34.04 -2.76
CA VAL A 544 -18.74 -34.12 -3.97
C VAL A 544 -19.06 -35.58 -4.25
N GLY A 545 -19.88 -36.20 -3.41
CA GLY A 545 -20.13 -37.64 -3.54
C GLY A 545 -21.28 -38.23 -2.74
N LEU A 546 -22.31 -37.47 -2.38
CA LEU A 546 -23.49 -38.03 -1.70
C LEU A 546 -24.80 -37.35 -2.12
N VAL A 547 -25.14 -37.45 -3.40
CA VAL A 547 -26.53 -37.41 -3.90
C VAL A 547 -26.69 -38.44 -5.01
N GLY A 548 -27.64 -39.36 -4.85
CA GLY A 548 -28.22 -40.11 -5.97
C GLY A 548 -27.96 -41.62 -6.00
N ARG A 549 -28.81 -42.36 -5.30
CA ARG A 549 -29.10 -43.79 -5.53
C ARG A 549 -29.37 -44.07 -7.02
N ALA A 550 -28.97 -45.26 -7.49
CA ALA A 550 -29.88 -46.34 -7.92
C ALA A 550 -29.40 -47.10 -9.18
N THR A 551 -29.62 -48.42 -9.13
CA THR A 551 -29.68 -49.41 -10.22
C THR A 551 -28.36 -50.07 -10.69
N GLY A 552 -28.09 -51.25 -10.10
CA GLY A 552 -27.98 -52.57 -10.76
C GLY A 552 -27.08 -52.77 -12.00
N PRO A 553 -26.25 -53.83 -12.04
CA PRO A 553 -25.34 -54.08 -13.15
C PRO A 553 -25.99 -54.94 -14.25
N ALA A 554 -25.87 -54.50 -15.51
CA ALA A 554 -25.87 -55.36 -16.69
C ALA A 554 -25.11 -54.62 -17.80
N ARG A 555 -24.05 -55.18 -18.37
CA ARG A 555 -24.16 -56.11 -19.50
C ARG A 555 -22.88 -56.91 -19.71
N SER A 556 -23.03 -58.12 -20.23
CA SER A 556 -22.06 -58.70 -21.17
C SER A 556 -22.78 -59.40 -22.32
N ARG A 557 -22.04 -59.54 -23.43
CA ARG A 557 -22.36 -60.09 -24.77
C ARG A 557 -22.96 -59.11 -25.77
N ALA A 558 -22.64 -59.14 -27.07
CA ALA A 558 -21.48 -59.53 -27.90
C ALA A 558 -21.98 -59.35 -29.36
N HIS A 559 -21.04 -59.21 -30.30
CA HIS A 559 -21.14 -59.48 -31.74
C HIS A 559 -21.51 -58.34 -32.73
N PRO A 560 -21.02 -58.46 -33.99
CA PRO A 560 -20.35 -57.38 -34.73
C PRO A 560 -21.06 -57.02 -36.06
N CYS A 561 -20.57 -56.00 -36.79
CA CYS A 561 -20.52 -55.92 -38.26
C CYS A 561 -19.94 -54.58 -38.75
N ASP A 562 -18.93 -54.66 -39.61
CA ASP A 562 -18.48 -53.65 -40.60
C ASP A 562 -19.55 -53.48 -41.73
N PRO A 563 -19.50 -52.51 -42.70
CA PRO A 563 -18.32 -51.79 -43.22
C PRO A 563 -18.48 -50.26 -43.50
N SER A 564 -17.32 -49.61 -43.69
CA SER A 564 -17.04 -48.30 -44.35
C SER A 564 -17.71 -48.12 -45.75
N PRO A 565 -17.75 -46.93 -46.45
CA PRO A 565 -16.64 -45.95 -46.58
C PRO A 565 -16.97 -44.46 -46.90
N ARG A 566 -15.92 -43.59 -46.83
CA ARG A 566 -15.55 -42.44 -47.72
C ARG A 566 -16.56 -41.26 -47.88
N GLU A 567 -16.21 -39.97 -47.94
CA GLU A 567 -15.00 -39.27 -48.41
C GLU A 567 -15.03 -37.76 -48.02
N GLN A 568 -13.86 -37.22 -47.63
CA GLN A 568 -13.26 -35.90 -48.01
C GLN A 568 -13.86 -34.53 -47.56
N SER A 569 -13.30 -34.00 -46.45
CA SER A 569 -12.46 -32.75 -46.24
C SER A 569 -12.55 -31.53 -47.19
N PRO A 570 -12.12 -30.28 -46.84
CA PRO A 570 -11.31 -29.82 -45.67
C PRO A 570 -11.71 -28.44 -45.02
N ASP A 571 -10.93 -28.06 -43.98
CA ASP A 571 -10.58 -26.71 -43.46
C ASP A 571 -11.52 -25.90 -42.53
N GLN A 572 -11.27 -26.00 -41.21
CA GLN A 572 -11.38 -24.90 -40.24
C GLN A 572 -10.26 -24.97 -39.18
N PRO A 573 -9.57 -23.86 -38.86
CA PRO A 573 -8.57 -23.83 -37.78
C PRO A 573 -9.20 -23.65 -36.39
N LEU A 574 -8.51 -24.27 -35.43
CA LEU A 574 -8.82 -24.42 -34.01
C LEU A 574 -9.00 -23.09 -33.26
N GLN A 575 -10.11 -22.99 -32.52
CA GLN A 575 -10.31 -21.97 -31.49
C GLN A 575 -9.40 -22.25 -30.28
N HIS A 576 -8.50 -21.32 -30.01
CA HIS A 576 -7.78 -21.25 -28.74
C HIS A 576 -8.69 -20.66 -27.66
N THR A 577 -9.31 -21.50 -26.85
CA THR A 577 -9.82 -21.09 -25.54
C THR A 577 -8.64 -20.80 -24.61
N ARG A 578 -8.46 -19.52 -24.26
CA ARG A 578 -7.49 -19.06 -23.24
C ARG A 578 -7.77 -19.76 -21.90
N ALA A 579 -6.74 -20.37 -21.34
CA ALA A 579 -6.75 -20.87 -19.96
C ALA A 579 -6.87 -19.70 -18.96
N PRO A 580 -7.61 -19.85 -17.86
CA PRO A 580 -7.56 -18.88 -16.77
C PRO A 580 -6.19 -18.93 -16.11
N THR A 581 -5.65 -17.76 -15.79
CA THR A 581 -4.43 -17.60 -15.00
C THR A 581 -4.55 -18.37 -13.70
N LYS A 582 -3.70 -19.40 -13.51
CA LYS A 582 -3.68 -20.22 -12.29
C LYS A 582 -3.20 -19.36 -11.11
N GLY A 583 -4.15 -18.89 -10.30
CA GLY A 583 -3.86 -18.57 -8.90
C GLY A 583 -3.31 -19.82 -8.20
N VAL A 584 -2.20 -19.67 -7.49
CA VAL A 584 -1.54 -20.77 -6.77
C VAL A 584 -2.49 -21.30 -5.69
N ARG A 585 -2.67 -22.63 -5.60
CA ARG A 585 -3.63 -23.21 -4.64
C ARG A 585 -3.09 -23.06 -3.19
N PRO A 586 -3.96 -22.85 -2.18
CA PRO A 586 -3.59 -22.59 -0.78
C PRO A 586 -2.58 -23.54 -0.13
N GLY A 587 -2.49 -24.81 -0.56
CA GLY A 587 -1.55 -25.80 -0.02
C GLY A 587 -0.26 -25.98 -0.82
N GLN A 588 -0.15 -25.42 -2.03
CA GLN A 588 0.98 -25.68 -2.93
C GLN A 588 2.24 -24.92 -2.54
N GLU A 589 2.12 -23.68 -2.05
CA GLU A 589 3.26 -22.89 -1.58
C GLU A 589 3.87 -23.49 -0.31
N LEU A 590 3.03 -23.92 0.63
CA LEU A 590 3.47 -24.59 1.85
C LEU A 590 4.14 -25.93 1.54
N LEU A 591 3.56 -26.74 0.64
CA LEU A 591 4.20 -27.96 0.17
C LEU A 591 5.51 -27.66 -0.56
N ALA A 592 5.61 -26.58 -1.36
CA ALA A 592 6.84 -26.20 -2.02
C ALA A 592 7.91 -25.75 -1.00
N ALA A 593 7.54 -24.98 0.02
CA ALA A 593 8.42 -24.54 1.10
C ALA A 593 8.95 -25.74 1.92
N ILE A 594 8.09 -26.72 2.21
CA ILE A 594 8.50 -27.95 2.93
C ILE A 594 9.28 -28.91 2.01
N ALA A 595 8.91 -29.00 0.72
CA ALA A 595 9.49 -29.92 -0.26
C ALA A 595 10.76 -29.40 -0.94
N LEU A 596 11.11 -28.12 -0.80
CA LEU A 596 12.46 -27.62 -1.06
C LEU A 596 13.35 -27.92 0.14
N PRO A 597 13.95 -29.11 0.13
CA PRO A 597 15.31 -29.13 0.56
C PRO A 597 16.17 -29.99 -0.37
N ARG A 598 16.61 -29.39 -1.49
CA ARG A 598 17.86 -29.81 -2.12
C ARG A 598 19.06 -29.64 -1.17
N ARG A 599 18.92 -28.91 -0.04
CA ARG A 599 19.95 -28.74 1.02
C ARG A 599 19.80 -29.62 2.27
N VAL A 600 18.59 -30.03 2.70
CA VAL A 600 18.42 -31.04 3.79
C VAL A 600 18.87 -32.43 3.35
N ARG A 601 18.79 -32.76 2.04
CA ARG A 601 19.48 -33.94 1.49
C ARG A 601 21.00 -33.87 1.67
N LEU A 602 21.60 -32.67 1.71
CA LEU A 602 23.03 -32.49 1.98
C LEU A 602 23.37 -32.73 3.46
N CYS A 603 22.52 -32.30 4.39
CA CYS A 603 22.71 -32.57 5.83
C CYS A 603 22.53 -34.06 6.17
N CYS A 604 21.58 -34.75 5.54
CA CYS A 604 21.47 -36.22 5.67
C CYS A 604 22.66 -36.96 5.05
N TRP A 605 23.33 -36.38 4.06
CA TRP A 605 24.56 -36.94 3.47
C TRP A 605 25.79 -36.73 4.38
N LEU A 606 25.85 -35.61 5.11
CA LEU A 606 26.93 -35.31 6.08
C LEU A 606 26.83 -36.11 7.40
N LEU A 607 25.71 -36.80 7.65
CA LEU A 607 25.45 -37.55 8.89
C LEU A 607 25.48 -39.09 8.71
N GLN A 608 25.90 -39.62 7.54
CA GLN A 608 26.17 -41.07 7.47
C GLN A 608 27.41 -41.42 8.31
N PRO A 609 27.32 -42.37 9.26
CA PRO A 609 28.50 -42.84 9.97
C PRO A 609 29.44 -43.50 8.96
N GLN A 610 30.69 -43.02 8.89
CA GLN A 610 31.75 -43.63 8.10
C GLN A 610 31.98 -45.07 8.58
N VAL A 611 31.31 -46.03 7.94
CA VAL A 611 31.43 -47.45 8.24
C VAL A 611 31.73 -48.16 6.92
N HIS A 612 32.92 -48.80 6.91
CA HIS A 612 33.49 -49.72 5.89
C HIS A 612 34.28 -49.04 4.75
N SER A 613 35.41 -49.56 4.26
CA SER A 613 36.22 -50.74 4.57
C SER A 613 37.52 -50.60 3.76
N THR A 614 38.64 -50.98 4.35
CA THR A 614 39.90 -51.27 3.65
C THR A 614 39.69 -52.26 2.50
N ARG A 615 40.16 -51.95 1.28
CA ARG A 615 40.86 -52.89 0.36
C ARG A 615 41.41 -52.18 -0.89
N LEU A 616 42.64 -52.58 -1.22
CA LEU A 616 43.53 -52.16 -2.30
C LEU A 616 42.94 -52.31 -3.73
N CYS A 617 43.34 -51.47 -4.70
CA CYS A 617 44.42 -51.78 -5.69
C CYS A 617 44.45 -50.84 -6.92
N ARG A 618 45.66 -50.28 -7.18
CA ARG A 618 46.37 -50.07 -8.48
C ARG A 618 45.84 -49.12 -9.57
N ALA A 619 46.63 -48.06 -9.84
CA ALA A 619 47.37 -47.81 -11.11
C ALA A 619 48.38 -46.64 -10.93
N ARG A 620 49.69 -46.89 -10.76
CA ARG A 620 50.79 -46.70 -11.75
C ARG A 620 50.86 -45.29 -12.40
N THR A 621 51.76 -44.38 -11.94
CA THR A 621 53.10 -44.02 -12.52
C THR A 621 53.05 -43.48 -13.96
N ARG A 622 53.56 -42.30 -14.38
CA ARG A 622 54.85 -41.60 -14.11
C ARG A 622 54.85 -40.19 -14.84
N PRO A 623 55.92 -39.35 -14.84
CA PRO A 623 55.88 -37.88 -14.56
C PRO A 623 56.57 -37.04 -15.70
N PRO A 624 57.41 -36.01 -15.44
CA PRO A 624 57.20 -34.62 -14.99
C PRO A 624 57.60 -33.57 -16.06
N ARG A 625 57.41 -32.26 -15.80
CA ARG A 625 58.34 -31.17 -16.23
C ARG A 625 58.06 -29.84 -15.49
N ARG A 626 59.01 -29.44 -14.63
CA ARG A 626 59.37 -28.04 -14.27
C ARG A 626 60.61 -27.66 -15.14
N PRO A 627 61.23 -26.45 -15.12
CA PRO A 627 61.07 -25.25 -14.25
C PRO A 627 60.99 -23.93 -15.09
N ARG A 628 60.99 -22.67 -14.61
CA ARG A 628 62.04 -21.94 -13.84
C ARG A 628 61.59 -20.47 -13.62
N THR A 629 61.64 -19.95 -12.37
CA THR A 629 62.40 -18.76 -11.87
C THR A 629 61.88 -17.36 -12.28
N GLU A 630 61.82 -16.30 -11.46
CA GLU A 630 62.57 -15.90 -10.25
C GLU A 630 61.94 -14.64 -9.57
N ARG A 631 62.15 -14.52 -8.23
CA ARG A 631 62.36 -13.33 -7.35
C ARG A 631 61.24 -12.26 -7.18
N ALA A 632 60.68 -12.09 -5.96
CA ALA A 632 61.12 -11.24 -4.81
C ALA A 632 60.79 -9.74 -5.04
N HIS A 633 60.08 -8.99 -4.18
CA HIS A 633 60.33 -8.70 -2.77
C HIS A 633 59.14 -7.95 -2.10
N GLN A 634 59.01 -8.15 -0.77
CA GLN A 634 58.72 -7.19 0.32
C GLN A 634 57.40 -6.38 0.37
N GLY A 635 56.79 -6.35 1.57
CA GLY A 635 55.98 -5.20 2.03
C GLY A 635 54.79 -5.50 2.96
N SER A 636 55.07 -5.71 4.25
CA SER A 636 54.33 -5.21 5.44
C SER A 636 52.83 -4.84 5.40
N VAL A 637 52.09 -5.52 6.28
CA VAL A 637 50.84 -5.25 7.05
C VAL A 637 50.84 -3.80 7.66
N PRO A 638 49.72 -3.08 8.01
CA PRO A 638 48.50 -3.53 8.69
C PRO A 638 47.12 -2.97 8.27
N ALA A 639 46.12 -3.60 8.89
CA ALA A 639 44.69 -3.30 8.97
C ALA A 639 44.33 -1.86 9.41
N LEU A 640 43.21 -1.35 8.86
CA LEU A 640 42.46 -0.22 9.37
C LEU A 640 40.94 -0.45 9.17
N GLY A 641 40.21 -0.38 10.29
CA GLY A 641 38.94 0.31 10.48
C GLY A 641 37.80 0.08 9.49
N VAL A 642 36.79 -0.67 9.94
CA VAL A 642 35.43 -0.64 9.39
C VAL A 642 34.65 0.44 10.15
N GLU A 643 34.48 1.60 9.54
CA GLU A 643 33.43 2.58 9.84
C GLU A 643 32.92 3.11 8.48
N GLU A 644 31.66 3.57 8.46
CA GLU A 644 30.89 4.08 7.30
C GLU A 644 30.23 3.05 6.38
N LEU A 645 28.97 2.70 6.70
CA LEU A 645 27.97 2.29 5.71
C LEU A 645 26.55 2.58 6.24
N LEU A 646 26.25 3.84 6.52
CA LEU A 646 24.88 4.38 6.58
C LEU A 646 24.92 5.84 6.16
N GLY A 647 24.69 6.11 4.88
CA GLY A 647 24.57 7.46 4.36
C GLY A 647 24.59 7.52 2.84
N SER A 648 23.57 8.18 2.26
CA SER A 648 23.44 8.61 0.88
C SER A 648 22.85 7.61 -0.15
N GLU A 649 21.52 7.54 -0.18
CA GLU A 649 20.79 7.51 -1.45
C GLU A 649 19.72 8.58 -1.44
N TYR A 650 20.11 9.85 -1.43
CA TYR A 650 19.28 10.95 -1.95
C TYR A 650 20.23 12.11 -2.33
N ALA A 651 19.95 12.76 -3.46
CA ALA A 651 20.69 13.86 -4.08
C ALA A 651 21.98 13.50 -4.86
N ARG A 652 21.82 13.20 -6.16
CA ARG A 652 22.47 13.96 -7.25
C ARG A 652 21.97 13.50 -8.63
N ARG A 653 21.04 14.26 -9.21
CA ARG A 653 20.90 14.38 -10.67
C ARG A 653 20.91 15.85 -11.04
N ARG A 654 21.71 16.14 -12.07
CA ARG A 654 21.88 17.37 -12.84
C ARG A 654 22.99 18.30 -12.36
N GLU A 655 24.15 18.11 -12.97
CA GLU A 655 24.90 19.20 -13.59
C GLU A 655 25.69 18.61 -14.76
N ALA A 656 25.44 19.11 -15.97
CA ALA A 656 26.30 18.95 -17.13
C ALA A 656 26.56 20.35 -17.71
N PRO A 657 27.80 20.68 -18.10
CA PRO A 657 28.20 22.05 -18.40
C PRO A 657 28.09 22.37 -19.89
N HIS A 658 27.77 23.63 -20.20
CA HIS A 658 28.19 24.25 -21.46
C HIS A 658 28.91 25.55 -21.17
N ALA A 659 30.16 25.59 -21.63
CA ALA A 659 31.07 26.72 -21.64
C ALA A 659 30.64 27.77 -22.67
N HIS A 660 30.90 29.05 -22.37
CA HIS A 660 31.56 29.96 -23.32
C HIS A 660 32.19 31.18 -22.62
N SER A 661 33.52 31.24 -22.75
CA SER A 661 34.43 32.39 -22.86
C SER A 661 33.87 33.82 -22.82
N HIS A 662 34.47 34.72 -22.03
CA HIS A 662 35.56 35.59 -22.49
C HIS A 662 36.19 36.45 -21.37
N ARG A 663 37.51 36.64 -21.54
CA ARG A 663 38.51 37.45 -20.81
C ARG A 663 38.06 38.88 -20.42
N ALA A 664 38.44 39.32 -19.22
CA ALA A 664 39.59 40.21 -18.97
C ALA A 664 39.99 40.12 -17.49
#